data_AF-A0A2V7PHQ9-F1
#
_entry.id   AF-A0A2V7PHQ9-F1
#
_cell.length_a   1.000
_cell.length_b   1.000
_cell.length_c   1.000
_cell.angle_alpha   90.00
_cell.angle_beta   90.00
_cell.angle_gamma   90.00
#
_symmetry.space_group_name_H-M   'P 1'
#
loop_
_entity.id
_entity.type
_entity.pdbx_description
1 polymer ?
#
loop_
_entity_poly.entity_id
_entity_poly.type
_entity_poly.pdbx_seq_one_letter_code
_entity_poly.pdbx_strand_id
1 'polypeptide(L)'
;MTYPIVVKFGGTSVQDAAAFERAGGIVRSHGGARPVVVVSALSGMTDALLAAAATAHDGTAALDSLEPHFERHRQVARQLLSTAAATTWCTELDRSIHSLTDLAGRITRGADTGPALHDEFAAHGEHLAATLCSAVLEARGFRARYVDARRCIVTTDEHPAAVPLLAETRTRTQGELGPLLDVGEIPVLGGYVAAAANGVTTTLGRGGSDYSAALIGASLSASEIQIWTDVSGVLTADPRIVRAARTIPRLSYAEAAELAYFGAKVLHPRTIQPAMDAGIPVRICNSHAPDDPGTLVTAEADIWPETVKAIAHKRGITIVQVASARMLGAYGFLRALFDVFERHHTAVDVVATSEVSVSLSVEETAALPQIVAELRRLGEVRVEPRRAVVCIVGEGLRATPGIAARVFDAIRDINVLLVSQGASQVNLTFVVNDAEVGEVVTRLHAALLERDRAPTSVAIPAARPRAGAPLDVCQLARQLIDIPSISGEEAAIARFLAEYLTDLGYRVALADAAPGRPNLFATTGAAPRVVLCTHLDTVPPFIGSHDDGEFIAGRGACDSKGILAAQIVAAERLRADGFAELGLLYVVDEEMGSLGARAANAHPRARECRYVIVGEPTENKLAVGCKGSLRATLRCSGTGGHSAYPERGTSAIDGLLHILTDLRAATWPVDDFFGATTFNIGIIGGGTRTNVLASEAKADLHFRLVTDVDVVRHQLEDIVADRAEIEYLSVTPPMRLTGMPGFQQCVVGFTTDVAHLGHWGAPLLLGPGSMLEAHTAHERIAKAELAGGVDLYVELVRSLIAGHVSTAANARTGKLPMPFTRGGTA
;
A
#
# COMPACT_ATOMS: atom_id res chain seq x y z
N MET A 1 -1.96 10.57 -24.81
CA MET A 1 -1.92 9.18 -25.30
C MET A 1 -2.53 8.31 -24.23
N THR A 2 -3.53 7.50 -24.56
CA THR A 2 -4.13 6.54 -23.63
C THR A 2 -3.25 5.29 -23.62
N TYR A 3 -2.61 5.00 -22.48
CA TYR A 3 -1.81 3.78 -22.31
C TYR A 3 -2.74 2.55 -22.29
N PRO A 4 -2.31 1.40 -22.84
CA PRO A 4 -3.13 0.19 -22.86
C PRO A 4 -3.30 -0.38 -21.45
N ILE A 5 -4.28 -1.26 -21.27
CA ILE A 5 -4.40 -2.14 -20.10
C ILE A 5 -4.12 -3.57 -20.57
N VAL A 6 -3.34 -4.33 -19.79
CA VAL A 6 -3.13 -5.76 -20.06
C VAL A 6 -4.08 -6.57 -19.17
N VAL A 7 -4.89 -7.42 -19.79
CA VAL A 7 -5.89 -8.25 -19.11
C VAL A 7 -5.50 -9.71 -19.30
N LYS A 8 -5.08 -10.36 -18.22
CA LYS A 8 -4.69 -11.77 -18.23
C LYS A 8 -5.78 -12.64 -17.62
N PHE A 9 -6.18 -13.70 -18.32
CA PHE A 9 -7.10 -14.71 -17.80
C PHE A 9 -6.36 -16.02 -17.50
N GLY A 10 -6.47 -16.52 -16.26
CA GLY A 10 -5.98 -17.85 -15.89
C GLY A 10 -6.81 -18.99 -16.47
N GLY A 11 -6.35 -20.23 -16.36
CA GLY A 11 -7.00 -21.39 -16.98
C GLY A 11 -8.43 -21.66 -16.48
N THR A 12 -8.75 -21.32 -15.23
CA THR A 12 -10.12 -21.37 -14.67
C THR A 12 -11.01 -20.30 -15.29
N SER A 13 -10.46 -19.12 -15.58
CA SER A 13 -11.15 -17.99 -16.23
C SER A 13 -11.44 -18.24 -17.72
N VAL A 14 -10.91 -19.33 -18.31
CA VAL A 14 -11.20 -19.76 -19.69
C VAL A 14 -11.58 -21.26 -19.79
N GLN A 15 -11.99 -21.89 -18.69
CA GLN A 15 -12.15 -23.36 -18.63
C GLN A 15 -13.32 -23.93 -19.46
N ASP A 16 -14.35 -23.12 -19.72
CA ASP A 16 -15.60 -23.51 -20.37
C ASP A 16 -16.28 -22.30 -21.04
N ALA A 17 -17.40 -22.54 -21.72
CA ALA A 17 -18.12 -21.51 -22.47
C ALA A 17 -18.63 -20.36 -21.58
N ALA A 18 -19.07 -20.66 -20.36
CA ALA A 18 -19.51 -19.64 -19.42
C ALA A 18 -18.33 -18.76 -18.97
N ALA A 19 -17.14 -19.34 -18.82
CA ALA A 19 -15.91 -18.61 -18.51
C ALA A 19 -15.51 -17.66 -19.66
N PHE A 20 -15.57 -18.12 -20.91
CA PHE A 20 -15.33 -17.28 -22.09
C PHE A 20 -16.35 -16.14 -22.23
N GLU A 21 -17.64 -16.37 -21.90
CA GLU A 21 -18.63 -15.29 -21.82
C GLU A 21 -18.26 -14.23 -20.78
N ARG A 22 -17.87 -14.66 -19.56
CA ARG A 22 -17.43 -13.74 -18.50
C ARG A 22 -16.19 -12.95 -18.93
N ALA A 23 -15.20 -13.61 -19.53
CA ALA A 23 -14.00 -12.96 -20.06
C ALA A 23 -14.35 -11.89 -21.11
N GLY A 24 -15.27 -12.20 -22.04
CA GLY A 24 -15.77 -11.23 -23.02
C GLY A 24 -16.50 -10.03 -22.38
N GLY A 25 -17.26 -10.26 -21.31
CA GLY A 25 -17.88 -9.20 -20.50
C GLY A 25 -16.85 -8.28 -19.82
N ILE A 26 -15.80 -8.87 -19.25
CA ILE A 26 -14.68 -8.15 -18.63
C ILE A 26 -13.93 -7.33 -19.67
N VAL A 27 -13.62 -7.88 -20.85
CA VAL A 27 -13.00 -7.09 -21.93
C VAL A 27 -13.89 -5.92 -22.36
N ARG A 28 -15.22 -6.11 -22.36
CA ARG A 28 -16.18 -5.04 -22.67
C ARG A 28 -16.15 -3.88 -21.68
N SER A 29 -16.04 -4.17 -20.38
CA SER A 29 -16.13 -3.14 -19.32
C SER A 29 -15.00 -2.11 -19.41
N HIS A 30 -13.90 -2.44 -20.09
CA HIS A 30 -12.77 -1.54 -20.30
C HIS A 30 -13.03 -0.42 -21.34
N GLY A 31 -14.18 -0.42 -22.03
CA GLY A 31 -14.84 0.78 -22.58
C GLY A 31 -14.04 1.78 -23.43
N GLY A 32 -12.85 1.43 -23.93
CA GLY A 32 -11.95 2.33 -24.68
C GLY A 32 -10.46 2.27 -24.29
N ALA A 33 -10.08 1.55 -23.23
CA ALA A 33 -8.72 1.48 -22.68
C ALA A 33 -7.68 0.67 -23.49
N ARG A 34 -7.88 0.49 -24.81
CA ARG A 34 -7.03 -0.30 -25.72
C ARG A 34 -6.51 -1.61 -25.07
N PRO A 35 -7.40 -2.56 -24.72
CA PRO A 35 -7.01 -3.74 -23.96
C PRO A 35 -6.13 -4.69 -24.78
N VAL A 36 -5.15 -5.29 -24.11
CA VAL A 36 -4.35 -6.42 -24.61
C VAL A 36 -4.73 -7.66 -23.80
N VAL A 37 -5.17 -8.72 -24.45
CA VAL A 37 -5.65 -9.94 -23.76
C VAL A 37 -4.55 -11.01 -23.78
N VAL A 38 -4.25 -11.54 -22.60
CA VAL A 38 -3.38 -12.72 -22.44
C VAL A 38 -4.21 -13.84 -21.82
N VAL A 39 -4.21 -15.03 -22.40
CA VAL A 39 -4.92 -16.18 -21.83
C VAL A 39 -3.95 -17.29 -21.47
N SER A 40 -4.24 -18.03 -20.42
CA SER A 40 -3.64 -19.35 -20.18
C SER A 40 -4.37 -20.43 -20.98
N ALA A 41 -3.78 -21.61 -21.12
CA ALA A 41 -4.46 -22.80 -21.61
C ALA A 41 -5.69 -23.14 -20.74
N LEU A 42 -6.68 -23.83 -21.33
CA LEU A 42 -7.85 -24.32 -20.59
C LEU A 42 -7.41 -25.15 -19.37
N SER A 43 -8.14 -25.02 -18.25
CA SER A 43 -7.83 -25.73 -17.00
C SER A 43 -7.52 -27.23 -17.20
N GLY A 44 -6.33 -27.63 -16.76
CA GLY A 44 -5.79 -28.99 -16.85
C GLY A 44 -5.13 -29.37 -18.20
N MET A 45 -5.19 -28.52 -19.22
CA MET A 45 -4.63 -28.83 -20.55
C MET A 45 -3.09 -28.89 -20.55
N THR A 46 -2.43 -27.92 -19.93
CA THR A 46 -0.95 -27.88 -19.89
C THR A 46 -0.36 -29.10 -19.20
N ASP A 47 -0.92 -29.50 -18.06
CA ASP A 47 -0.47 -30.69 -17.33
C ASP A 47 -0.68 -31.96 -18.18
N ALA A 48 -1.81 -32.06 -18.88
CA ALA A 48 -2.09 -33.18 -19.78
C ALA A 48 -1.11 -33.22 -20.96
N LEU A 49 -0.78 -32.08 -21.57
CA LEU A 49 0.21 -31.98 -22.65
C LEU A 49 1.60 -32.39 -22.20
N LEU A 50 2.04 -31.93 -21.03
CA LEU A 50 3.35 -32.29 -20.47
C LEU A 50 3.41 -33.78 -20.10
N ALA A 51 2.32 -34.33 -19.54
CA ALA A 51 2.21 -35.76 -19.26
C ALA A 51 2.25 -36.59 -20.55
N ALA A 52 1.51 -36.17 -21.58
CA ALA A 52 1.52 -36.82 -22.89
C ALA A 52 2.91 -36.79 -23.54
N ALA A 53 3.65 -35.67 -23.42
CA ALA A 53 5.03 -35.58 -23.88
C ALA A 53 5.94 -36.57 -23.13
N ALA A 54 5.80 -36.67 -21.80
CA ALA A 54 6.59 -37.58 -20.98
C ALA A 54 6.31 -39.07 -21.25
N THR A 55 5.08 -39.43 -21.61
CA THR A 55 4.67 -40.81 -21.92
C THR A 55 4.58 -41.09 -23.42
N ALA A 56 5.08 -40.19 -24.29
CA ALA A 56 4.93 -40.33 -25.73
C ALA A 56 5.66 -41.57 -26.31
N HIS A 57 6.65 -42.12 -25.60
CA HIS A 57 7.27 -43.40 -25.97
C HIS A 57 6.29 -44.58 -25.90
N ASP A 58 5.17 -44.46 -25.17
CA ASP A 58 4.14 -45.50 -25.04
C ASP A 58 3.18 -45.56 -26.25
N GLY A 59 3.46 -44.77 -27.31
CA GLY A 59 2.69 -44.78 -28.56
C GLY A 59 1.46 -43.88 -28.53
N THR A 60 0.39 -44.27 -29.26
CA THR A 60 -0.79 -43.41 -29.46
C THR A 60 -1.59 -43.14 -28.18
N ALA A 61 -1.44 -43.99 -27.15
CA ALA A 61 -2.15 -43.87 -25.88
C ALA A 61 -1.91 -42.52 -25.18
N ALA A 62 -0.71 -41.93 -25.36
CA ALA A 62 -0.39 -40.61 -24.81
C ALA A 62 -1.25 -39.50 -25.45
N LEU A 63 -1.47 -39.55 -26.77
CA LEU A 63 -2.30 -38.58 -27.49
C LEU A 63 -3.79 -38.83 -27.27
N ASP A 64 -4.21 -40.09 -27.18
CA ASP A 64 -5.61 -40.46 -26.90
C ASP A 64 -6.08 -39.88 -25.55
N SER A 65 -5.15 -39.74 -24.59
CA SER A 65 -5.42 -39.12 -23.29
C SER A 65 -5.80 -37.63 -23.37
N LEU A 66 -5.44 -36.95 -24.46
CA LEU A 66 -5.75 -35.53 -24.69
C LEU A 66 -7.14 -35.28 -25.29
N GLU A 67 -7.78 -36.31 -25.86
CA GLU A 67 -9.07 -36.17 -26.53
C GLU A 67 -10.19 -35.55 -25.66
N PRO A 68 -10.33 -35.87 -24.36
CA PRO A 68 -11.29 -35.20 -23.49
C PRO A 68 -11.04 -33.68 -23.37
N HIS A 69 -9.79 -33.23 -23.48
CA HIS A 69 -9.44 -31.81 -23.47
C HIS A 69 -9.77 -31.15 -24.82
N PHE A 70 -9.49 -31.82 -25.95
CA PHE A 70 -9.86 -31.33 -27.27
C PHE A 70 -11.38 -31.22 -27.44
N GLU A 71 -12.15 -32.21 -26.98
CA GLU A 71 -13.61 -32.15 -27.04
C GLU A 71 -14.18 -31.00 -26.20
N ARG A 72 -13.55 -30.65 -25.08
CA ARG A 72 -13.93 -29.47 -24.30
C ARG A 72 -13.79 -28.19 -25.13
N HIS A 73 -12.72 -28.05 -25.90
CA HIS A 73 -12.58 -26.91 -26.79
C HIS A 73 -13.63 -26.92 -27.90
N ARG A 74 -13.92 -28.08 -28.51
CA ARG A 74 -14.99 -28.21 -29.52
C ARG A 74 -16.34 -27.82 -28.94
N GLN A 75 -16.63 -28.19 -27.70
CA GLN A 75 -17.86 -27.83 -27.00
C GLN A 75 -17.98 -26.31 -26.83
N VAL A 76 -16.91 -25.64 -26.38
CA VAL A 76 -16.89 -24.17 -26.27
C VAL A 76 -17.13 -23.52 -27.63
N ALA A 77 -16.42 -23.96 -28.67
CA ALA A 77 -16.58 -23.44 -30.03
C ALA A 77 -18.03 -23.61 -30.55
N ARG A 78 -18.64 -24.79 -30.37
CA ARG A 78 -20.03 -25.05 -30.79
C ARG A 78 -21.05 -24.21 -30.04
N GLN A 79 -20.80 -23.90 -28.77
CA GLN A 79 -21.74 -23.12 -27.95
C GLN A 79 -21.67 -21.62 -28.22
N LEU A 80 -20.48 -21.10 -28.52
CA LEU A 80 -20.24 -19.65 -28.54
C LEU A 80 -20.00 -19.06 -29.94
N LEU A 81 -19.71 -19.90 -30.94
CA LEU A 81 -19.43 -19.46 -32.30
C LEU A 81 -20.57 -19.87 -33.25
N SER A 82 -20.71 -19.16 -34.36
CA SER A 82 -21.58 -19.61 -35.46
C SER A 82 -21.05 -20.92 -36.05
N THR A 83 -21.90 -21.72 -36.70
CA THR A 83 -21.49 -22.99 -37.33
C THR A 83 -20.29 -22.82 -38.25
N ALA A 84 -20.25 -21.74 -39.04
CA ALA A 84 -19.13 -21.45 -39.93
C ALA A 84 -17.84 -21.14 -39.16
N ALA A 85 -17.90 -20.25 -38.16
CA ALA A 85 -16.74 -19.89 -37.35
C ALA A 85 -16.23 -21.07 -36.50
N ALA A 86 -17.14 -21.87 -35.93
CA ALA A 86 -16.80 -23.10 -35.21
C ALA A 86 -16.09 -24.11 -36.11
N THR A 87 -16.54 -24.27 -37.36
CA THR A 87 -15.89 -25.17 -38.34
C THR A 87 -14.48 -24.69 -38.69
N THR A 88 -14.32 -23.38 -38.94
CA THR A 88 -13.01 -22.78 -39.18
C THR A 88 -12.07 -23.00 -38.00
N TRP A 89 -12.53 -22.76 -36.77
CA TRP A 89 -11.72 -22.96 -35.58
C TRP A 89 -11.39 -24.45 -35.34
N CYS A 90 -12.33 -25.38 -35.59
CA CYS A 90 -12.04 -26.81 -35.50
C CYS A 90 -10.94 -27.26 -36.48
N THR A 91 -10.80 -26.59 -37.63
CA THR A 91 -9.68 -26.85 -38.56
C THR A 91 -8.33 -26.46 -37.95
N GLU A 92 -8.29 -25.41 -37.12
CA GLU A 92 -7.09 -25.04 -36.35
C GLU A 92 -6.75 -26.08 -35.27
N LEU A 93 -7.79 -26.53 -34.55
CA LEU A 93 -7.65 -27.60 -33.58
C LEU A 93 -7.08 -28.87 -34.22
N ASP A 94 -7.64 -29.30 -35.35
CA ASP A 94 -7.17 -30.48 -36.07
C ASP A 94 -5.71 -30.31 -36.50
N ARG A 95 -5.29 -29.11 -36.92
CA ARG A 95 -3.88 -28.84 -37.24
C ARG A 95 -2.96 -28.99 -36.03
N SER A 96 -3.38 -28.49 -34.87
CA SER A 96 -2.63 -28.68 -33.63
C SER A 96 -2.54 -30.15 -33.22
N ILE A 97 -3.62 -30.93 -33.39
CA ILE A 97 -3.63 -32.38 -33.12
C ILE A 97 -2.64 -33.11 -34.05
N HIS A 98 -2.62 -32.76 -35.35
CA HIS A 98 -1.65 -33.34 -36.30
C HIS A 98 -0.20 -32.99 -35.92
N SER A 99 0.06 -31.76 -35.50
CA SER A 99 1.39 -31.32 -35.03
C SER A 99 1.85 -32.12 -33.81
N LEU A 100 0.99 -32.23 -32.79
CA LEU A 100 1.26 -33.03 -31.59
C LEU A 100 1.51 -34.51 -31.93
N THR A 101 0.79 -35.04 -32.92
CA THR A 101 0.97 -36.40 -33.41
C THR A 101 2.35 -36.61 -34.04
N ASP A 102 2.82 -35.66 -34.86
CA ASP A 102 4.16 -35.73 -35.45
C ASP A 102 5.26 -35.59 -34.37
N LEU A 103 5.08 -34.68 -33.42
CA LEU A 103 6.01 -34.50 -32.29
C LEU A 103 6.11 -35.76 -31.43
N ALA A 104 4.99 -36.40 -31.07
CA ALA A 104 4.97 -37.68 -30.37
C ALA A 104 5.66 -38.79 -31.18
N GLY A 105 5.46 -38.79 -32.50
CA GLY A 105 6.14 -39.71 -33.42
C GLY A 105 7.66 -39.54 -33.40
N ARG A 106 8.18 -38.31 -33.28
CA ARG A 106 9.62 -38.04 -33.15
C ARG A 106 10.20 -38.59 -31.84
N ILE A 107 9.48 -38.44 -30.73
CA ILE A 107 9.86 -39.03 -29.43
C ILE A 107 9.90 -40.56 -29.56
N THR A 108 8.84 -41.17 -30.10
CA THR A 108 8.73 -42.63 -30.26
C THR A 108 9.89 -43.20 -31.10
N ARG A 109 10.31 -42.49 -32.14
CA ARG A 109 11.43 -42.88 -33.02
C ARG A 109 12.82 -42.62 -32.42
N GLY A 110 12.90 -42.07 -31.20
CA GLY A 110 14.16 -41.73 -30.52
C GLY A 110 14.93 -40.60 -31.21
N ALA A 111 14.26 -39.79 -32.03
CA ALA A 111 14.90 -38.74 -32.82
C ALA A 111 15.16 -37.46 -32.00
N ASP A 112 14.36 -37.21 -30.97
CA ASP A 112 14.45 -36.02 -30.12
C ASP A 112 13.67 -36.25 -28.81
N THR A 113 14.36 -36.21 -27.68
CA THR A 113 13.78 -36.28 -26.32
C THR A 113 14.21 -35.07 -25.49
N GLY A 114 14.60 -33.98 -26.17
CA GLY A 114 15.09 -32.78 -25.52
C GLY A 114 13.98 -32.03 -24.77
N PRO A 115 14.32 -31.29 -23.70
CA PRO A 115 13.38 -30.43 -22.99
C PRO A 115 12.63 -29.42 -23.87
N ALA A 116 13.24 -28.98 -24.98
CA ALA A 116 12.63 -28.10 -25.98
C ALA A 116 11.34 -28.68 -26.61
N LEU A 117 11.27 -30.01 -26.73
CA LEU A 117 10.10 -30.66 -27.30
C LEU A 117 8.91 -30.64 -26.32
N HIS A 118 9.16 -30.71 -25.01
CA HIS A 118 8.12 -30.53 -23.99
C HIS A 118 7.55 -29.09 -24.01
N ASP A 119 8.40 -28.09 -24.25
CA ASP A 119 7.98 -26.70 -24.41
C ASP A 119 7.07 -26.52 -25.64
N GLU A 120 7.39 -27.18 -26.76
CA GLU A 120 6.54 -27.16 -27.96
C GLU A 120 5.17 -27.83 -27.70
N PHE A 121 5.14 -28.96 -26.98
CA PHE A 121 3.88 -29.60 -26.57
C PHE A 121 3.02 -28.64 -25.76
N ALA A 122 3.60 -28.04 -24.72
CA ALA A 122 2.87 -27.14 -23.83
C ALA A 122 2.35 -25.89 -24.58
N ALA A 123 3.08 -25.40 -25.58
CA ALA A 123 2.69 -24.23 -26.36
C ALA A 123 1.35 -24.40 -27.12
N HIS A 124 1.00 -25.62 -27.53
CA HIS A 124 -0.29 -25.87 -28.19
C HIS A 124 -1.49 -25.55 -27.30
N GLY A 125 -1.41 -25.73 -25.98
CA GLY A 125 -2.51 -25.41 -25.07
C GLY A 125 -2.83 -23.91 -25.06
N GLU A 126 -1.79 -23.08 -25.01
CA GLU A 126 -1.88 -21.62 -25.01
C GLU A 126 -2.33 -21.07 -26.36
N HIS A 127 -1.81 -21.67 -27.45
CA HIS A 127 -2.23 -21.35 -28.81
C HIS A 127 -3.72 -21.62 -29.06
N LEU A 128 -4.22 -22.79 -28.67
CA LEU A 128 -5.63 -23.17 -28.84
C LEU A 128 -6.56 -22.27 -28.02
N ALA A 129 -6.17 -21.94 -26.78
CA ALA A 129 -6.94 -21.02 -25.94
C ALA A 129 -6.99 -19.61 -26.53
N ALA A 130 -5.87 -19.07 -27.00
CA ALA A 130 -5.79 -17.71 -27.55
C ALA A 130 -6.56 -17.55 -28.87
N THR A 131 -6.44 -18.52 -29.79
CA THR A 131 -7.20 -18.52 -31.06
C THR A 131 -8.71 -18.69 -30.82
N LEU A 132 -9.10 -19.53 -29.85
CA LEU A 132 -10.51 -19.66 -29.48
C LEU A 132 -11.04 -18.38 -28.84
N CYS A 133 -10.27 -17.78 -27.95
CA CYS A 133 -10.61 -16.51 -27.31
C CYS A 133 -10.79 -15.39 -28.33
N SER A 134 -9.91 -15.27 -29.34
CA SER A 134 -10.06 -14.25 -30.37
C SER A 134 -11.35 -14.45 -31.17
N ALA A 135 -11.64 -15.68 -31.60
CA ALA A 135 -12.88 -15.99 -32.33
C ALA A 135 -14.14 -15.72 -31.50
N VAL A 136 -14.11 -16.03 -30.20
CA VAL A 136 -15.19 -15.76 -29.23
C VAL A 136 -15.42 -14.25 -29.08
N LEU A 137 -14.36 -13.45 -28.99
CA LEU A 137 -14.45 -11.99 -28.92
C LEU A 137 -14.99 -11.40 -30.24
N GLU A 138 -14.53 -11.89 -31.39
CA GLU A 138 -15.07 -11.48 -32.70
C GLU A 138 -16.58 -11.78 -32.82
N ALA A 139 -17.01 -12.97 -32.40
CA ALA A 139 -18.43 -13.33 -32.38
C ALA A 139 -19.29 -12.42 -31.48
N ARG A 140 -18.66 -11.72 -30.52
CA ARG A 140 -19.28 -10.76 -29.60
C ARG A 140 -19.16 -9.30 -30.06
N GLY A 141 -18.72 -9.07 -31.29
CA GLY A 141 -18.64 -7.75 -31.92
C GLY A 141 -17.35 -6.98 -31.66
N PHE A 142 -16.33 -7.61 -31.07
CA PHE A 142 -15.01 -6.99 -30.93
C PHE A 142 -14.18 -7.16 -32.20
N ARG A 143 -13.31 -6.18 -32.48
CA ARG A 143 -12.22 -6.38 -33.44
C ARG A 143 -11.06 -7.00 -32.68
N ALA A 144 -10.99 -8.32 -32.63
CA ALA A 144 -9.98 -9.06 -31.87
C ALA A 144 -9.13 -9.94 -32.79
N ARG A 145 -7.84 -10.04 -32.50
CA ARG A 145 -6.89 -10.79 -33.33
C ARG A 145 -5.92 -11.60 -32.52
N TYR A 146 -5.79 -12.87 -32.87
CA TYR A 146 -4.73 -13.72 -32.34
C TYR A 146 -3.35 -13.21 -32.78
N VAL A 147 -2.43 -13.07 -31.81
CA VAL A 147 -1.01 -12.81 -32.02
C VAL A 147 -0.21 -13.89 -31.31
N ASP A 148 0.70 -14.52 -32.05
CA ASP A 148 1.60 -15.53 -31.49
C ASP A 148 2.63 -14.89 -30.55
N ALA A 149 2.60 -15.27 -29.27
CA ALA A 149 3.48 -14.71 -28.24
C ALA A 149 4.98 -14.91 -28.55
N ARG A 150 5.34 -15.92 -29.34
CA ARG A 150 6.72 -16.17 -29.82
C ARG A 150 7.27 -15.04 -30.69
N ARG A 151 6.38 -14.25 -31.30
CA ARG A 151 6.75 -13.06 -32.07
C ARG A 151 7.01 -11.86 -31.18
N CYS A 152 6.52 -11.86 -29.94
CA CYS A 152 6.63 -10.75 -29.01
C CYS A 152 7.72 -10.98 -27.94
N ILE A 153 7.76 -12.16 -27.33
CA ILE A 153 8.61 -12.49 -26.19
C ILE A 153 9.82 -13.29 -26.65
N VAL A 154 11.02 -12.74 -26.41
CA VAL A 154 12.31 -13.36 -26.79
C VAL A 154 13.03 -13.82 -25.54
N THR A 155 13.59 -15.03 -25.55
CA THR A 155 14.29 -15.62 -24.38
C THR A 155 15.67 -16.18 -24.72
N THR A 156 16.38 -16.64 -23.68
CA THR A 156 17.46 -17.63 -23.79
C THR A 156 16.94 -18.98 -24.30
N ASP A 157 17.84 -19.90 -24.65
CA ASP A 157 17.55 -21.27 -25.12
C ASP A 157 17.60 -22.30 -23.97
N GLU A 158 17.20 -21.86 -22.77
CA GLU A 158 17.23 -22.66 -21.54
C GLU A 158 15.83 -23.21 -21.26
N HIS A 159 15.69 -24.53 -21.19
CA HIS A 159 14.40 -25.19 -21.03
C HIS A 159 14.30 -25.89 -19.67
N PRO A 160 13.12 -25.94 -19.02
CA PRO A 160 11.80 -25.40 -19.41
C PRO A 160 11.48 -24.03 -18.76
N ALA A 161 12.51 -23.25 -18.41
CA ALA A 161 12.35 -22.01 -17.67
C ALA A 161 13.28 -20.94 -18.27
N ALA A 162 12.99 -20.57 -19.51
CA ALA A 162 13.81 -19.67 -20.28
C ALA A 162 13.79 -18.25 -19.70
N VAL A 163 14.93 -17.57 -19.77
CA VAL A 163 15.08 -16.21 -19.25
C VAL A 163 14.74 -15.19 -20.35
N PRO A 164 13.77 -14.27 -20.12
CA PRO A 164 13.45 -13.24 -21.10
C PRO A 164 14.59 -12.26 -21.37
N LEU A 165 14.81 -11.97 -22.65
CA LEU A 165 15.70 -10.91 -23.13
C LEU A 165 14.86 -9.63 -23.28
N LEU A 166 14.95 -8.75 -22.27
CA LEU A 166 14.01 -7.64 -22.08
C LEU A 166 14.04 -6.59 -23.20
N ALA A 167 15.22 -6.27 -23.74
CA ALA A 167 15.36 -5.26 -24.79
C ALA A 167 14.71 -5.73 -26.10
N GLU A 168 15.03 -6.95 -26.52
CA GLU A 168 14.49 -7.59 -27.71
C GLU A 168 12.97 -7.82 -27.59
N THR A 169 12.52 -8.28 -26.42
CA THR A 169 11.11 -8.46 -26.10
C THR A 169 10.36 -7.13 -26.22
N ARG A 170 10.91 -6.03 -25.69
CA ARG A 170 10.30 -4.71 -25.82
C ARG A 170 10.15 -4.29 -27.28
N THR A 171 11.23 -4.36 -28.06
CA THR A 171 11.21 -3.96 -29.48
C THR A 171 10.21 -4.78 -30.28
N ARG A 172 10.21 -6.11 -30.13
CA ARG A 172 9.31 -6.98 -30.87
C ARG A 172 7.85 -6.80 -30.44
N THR A 173 7.58 -6.73 -29.15
CA THR A 173 6.22 -6.53 -28.62
C THR A 173 5.63 -5.21 -29.11
N GLN A 174 6.40 -4.12 -29.11
CA GLN A 174 5.94 -2.83 -29.63
C GLN A 174 5.67 -2.88 -31.14
N GLY A 175 6.55 -3.55 -31.91
CA GLY A 175 6.38 -3.69 -33.36
C GLY A 175 5.18 -4.55 -33.77
N GLU A 176 4.87 -5.60 -33.02
CA GLU A 176 3.75 -6.51 -33.30
C GLU A 176 2.41 -5.96 -32.79
N LEU A 177 2.38 -5.42 -31.56
CA LEU A 177 1.11 -5.03 -30.91
C LEU A 177 0.75 -3.55 -31.13
N GLY A 178 1.73 -2.66 -31.27
CA GLY A 178 1.51 -1.23 -31.48
C GLY A 178 0.57 -0.92 -32.65
N PRO A 179 0.83 -1.45 -33.86
CA PRO A 179 -0.03 -1.20 -35.03
C PRO A 179 -1.48 -1.64 -34.85
N LEU A 180 -1.72 -2.74 -34.11
CA LEU A 180 -3.07 -3.26 -33.83
C LEU A 180 -3.81 -2.32 -32.88
N LEU A 181 -3.14 -1.89 -31.81
CA LEU A 181 -3.70 -0.97 -30.83
C LEU A 181 -4.02 0.40 -31.44
N ASP A 182 -3.25 0.86 -32.42
CA ASP A 182 -3.47 2.12 -33.11
C ASP A 182 -4.73 2.14 -33.98
N VAL A 183 -5.11 1.00 -34.55
CA VAL A 183 -6.35 0.84 -35.34
C VAL A 183 -7.55 0.33 -34.52
N GLY A 184 -7.38 0.23 -33.19
CA GLY A 184 -8.42 -0.19 -32.25
C GLY A 184 -8.74 -1.69 -32.29
N GLU A 185 -7.79 -2.52 -32.73
CA GLU A 185 -7.89 -3.98 -32.71
C GLU A 185 -7.31 -4.52 -31.40
N ILE A 186 -7.98 -5.49 -30.79
CA ILE A 186 -7.63 -6.11 -29.50
C ILE A 186 -6.71 -7.30 -29.77
N PRO A 187 -5.40 -7.21 -29.47
CA PRO A 187 -4.52 -8.36 -29.59
C PRO A 187 -4.83 -9.38 -28.48
N VAL A 188 -4.87 -10.66 -28.87
CA VAL A 188 -5.10 -11.81 -27.99
C VAL A 188 -3.92 -12.76 -28.12
N LEU A 189 -3.22 -13.01 -27.02
CA LEU A 189 -2.00 -13.83 -26.97
C LEU A 189 -2.16 -15.00 -26.00
N GLY A 190 -1.49 -16.11 -26.30
CA GLY A 190 -1.25 -17.17 -25.33
C GLY A 190 -0.15 -16.74 -24.37
N GLY A 191 -0.35 -16.90 -23.06
CA GLY A 191 0.69 -16.68 -22.06
C GLY A 191 1.68 -17.84 -22.01
N TYR A 192 2.66 -17.79 -21.11
CA TYR A 192 3.61 -18.88 -20.80
C TYR A 192 4.62 -19.24 -21.91
N VAL A 193 4.25 -19.06 -23.18
CA VAL A 193 5.04 -19.38 -24.37
C VAL A 193 5.87 -18.19 -24.83
N ALA A 194 7.10 -18.45 -25.23
CA ALA A 194 8.01 -17.51 -25.85
C ALA A 194 8.88 -18.21 -26.92
N ALA A 195 9.81 -17.49 -27.53
CA ALA A 195 10.80 -18.11 -28.40
C ALA A 195 12.22 -17.63 -28.08
N ALA A 196 13.17 -18.56 -28.16
CA ALA A 196 14.59 -18.22 -28.17
C ALA A 196 14.93 -17.37 -29.41
N ALA A 197 16.07 -16.68 -29.38
CA ALA A 197 16.51 -15.82 -30.49
C ALA A 197 16.64 -16.56 -31.84
N ASN A 198 16.89 -17.88 -31.82
CA ASN A 198 16.96 -18.77 -32.97
C ASN A 198 15.58 -19.24 -33.48
N GLY A 199 14.49 -18.88 -32.81
CA GLY A 199 13.12 -19.24 -33.16
C GLY A 199 12.59 -20.54 -32.53
N VAL A 200 13.39 -21.24 -31.71
CA VAL A 200 12.93 -22.41 -30.95
C VAL A 200 11.91 -21.98 -29.91
N THR A 201 10.80 -22.71 -29.78
CA THR A 201 9.77 -22.45 -28.76
C THR A 201 10.33 -22.72 -27.38
N THR A 202 10.12 -21.77 -26.47
CA THR A 202 10.51 -21.86 -25.06
C THR A 202 9.32 -21.59 -24.17
N THR A 203 9.40 -22.03 -22.92
CA THR A 203 8.42 -21.69 -21.89
C THR A 203 9.05 -20.90 -20.74
N LEU A 204 8.23 -20.09 -20.08
CA LEU A 204 8.65 -19.16 -19.02
C LEU A 204 8.62 -19.79 -17.62
N GLY A 205 8.37 -21.10 -17.52
CA GLY A 205 8.23 -21.81 -16.25
C GLY A 205 6.99 -21.42 -15.44
N ARG A 206 7.03 -21.66 -14.12
CA ARG A 206 5.89 -21.49 -13.20
C ARG A 206 5.37 -20.05 -13.21
N GLY A 207 4.06 -19.90 -13.40
CA GLY A 207 3.40 -18.58 -13.47
C GLY A 207 3.67 -17.85 -14.79
N GLY A 208 4.14 -18.56 -15.82
CA GLY A 208 4.59 -17.94 -17.07
C GLY A 208 3.55 -17.09 -17.78
N SER A 209 2.24 -17.38 -17.67
CA SER A 209 1.22 -16.50 -18.26
C SER A 209 1.10 -15.14 -17.54
N ASP A 210 1.28 -15.10 -16.22
CA ASP A 210 1.36 -13.84 -15.47
C ASP A 210 2.65 -13.08 -15.85
N TYR A 211 3.74 -13.84 -16.07
CA TYR A 211 5.01 -13.26 -16.51
C TYR A 211 4.91 -12.66 -17.91
N SER A 212 4.24 -13.35 -18.85
CA SER A 212 3.93 -12.82 -20.18
C SER A 212 3.15 -11.51 -20.09
N ALA A 213 2.14 -11.44 -19.23
CA ALA A 213 1.34 -10.22 -19.04
C ALA A 213 2.20 -9.06 -18.51
N ALA A 214 3.09 -9.32 -17.55
CA ALA A 214 4.01 -8.30 -17.05
C ALA A 214 5.04 -7.84 -18.10
N LEU A 215 5.62 -8.77 -18.87
CA LEU A 215 6.56 -8.46 -19.95
C LEU A 215 5.90 -7.60 -21.04
N ILE A 216 4.68 -7.96 -21.44
CA ILE A 216 3.90 -7.21 -22.43
C ILE A 216 3.52 -5.83 -21.87
N GLY A 217 3.05 -5.77 -20.62
CA GLY A 217 2.70 -4.51 -19.96
C GLY A 217 3.88 -3.55 -19.87
N ALA A 218 5.04 -4.04 -19.42
CA ALA A 218 6.27 -3.25 -19.35
C ALA A 218 6.79 -2.81 -20.72
N SER A 219 6.60 -3.63 -21.76
CA SER A 219 6.98 -3.31 -23.14
C SER A 219 6.11 -2.20 -23.73
N LEU A 220 4.82 -2.17 -23.38
CA LEU A 220 3.85 -1.20 -23.89
C LEU A 220 3.62 0.00 -22.98
N SER A 221 4.31 0.06 -21.82
CA SER A 221 4.04 1.06 -20.77
C SER A 221 2.56 1.08 -20.37
N ALA A 222 2.00 -0.10 -20.11
CA ALA A 222 0.59 -0.25 -19.74
C ALA A 222 0.25 0.57 -18.49
N SER A 223 -0.97 1.08 -18.43
CA SER A 223 -1.47 1.82 -17.27
C SER A 223 -1.78 0.92 -16.07
N GLU A 224 -2.18 -0.33 -16.33
CA GLU A 224 -2.47 -1.35 -15.33
C GLU A 224 -2.32 -2.74 -15.98
N ILE A 225 -1.89 -3.72 -15.18
CA ILE A 225 -1.96 -5.14 -15.54
C ILE A 225 -2.97 -5.82 -14.61
N GLN A 226 -3.99 -6.46 -15.18
CA GLN A 226 -5.01 -7.19 -14.42
C GLN A 226 -4.83 -8.69 -14.59
N ILE A 227 -4.74 -9.40 -13.47
CA ILE A 227 -4.64 -10.86 -13.39
C ILE A 227 -5.99 -11.40 -12.89
N TRP A 228 -6.76 -11.98 -13.81
CA TRP A 228 -8.09 -12.51 -13.56
C TRP A 228 -8.04 -14.01 -13.23
N THR A 229 -8.33 -14.32 -11.97
CA THR A 229 -8.32 -15.66 -11.38
C THR A 229 -9.68 -15.99 -10.76
N ASP A 230 -9.76 -17.02 -9.92
CA ASP A 230 -10.93 -17.49 -9.18
C ASP A 230 -11.07 -16.93 -7.75
N VAL A 231 -10.19 -16.00 -7.36
CA VAL A 231 -10.19 -15.35 -6.04
C VAL A 231 -10.32 -13.83 -6.17
N SER A 232 -11.06 -13.22 -5.24
CA SER A 232 -11.36 -11.77 -5.20
C SER A 232 -10.21 -10.95 -4.62
N GLY A 233 -8.98 -11.24 -5.06
CA GLY A 233 -7.75 -10.63 -4.55
C GLY A 233 -6.96 -11.53 -3.60
N VAL A 234 -5.92 -10.97 -2.98
CA VAL A 234 -5.15 -11.58 -1.90
C VAL A 234 -5.92 -11.42 -0.60
N LEU A 235 -6.04 -12.50 0.17
CA LEU A 235 -6.78 -12.51 1.43
C LEU A 235 -5.84 -12.39 2.64
N THR A 236 -6.36 -11.89 3.76
CA THR A 236 -5.64 -11.73 5.04
C THR A 236 -5.11 -13.05 5.63
N ALA A 237 -5.72 -14.19 5.28
CA ALA A 237 -5.25 -15.54 5.58
C ALA A 237 -5.90 -16.53 4.60
N ASP A 238 -5.49 -17.80 4.63
CA ASP A 238 -6.13 -18.85 3.84
C ASP A 238 -7.60 -19.06 4.28
N PRO A 239 -8.58 -18.82 3.40
CA PRO A 239 -10.01 -18.89 3.75
C PRO A 239 -10.47 -20.31 4.11
N ARG A 240 -9.69 -21.34 3.76
CA ARG A 240 -9.96 -22.74 4.15
C ARG A 240 -9.63 -23.01 5.62
N ILE A 241 -8.75 -22.20 6.22
CA ILE A 241 -8.41 -22.24 7.65
C ILE A 241 -9.23 -21.20 8.41
N VAL A 242 -9.25 -19.96 7.91
CA VAL A 242 -9.88 -18.83 8.60
C VAL A 242 -11.06 -18.30 7.79
N ARG A 243 -12.28 -18.62 8.23
CA ARG A 243 -13.51 -18.15 7.54
C ARG A 243 -13.68 -16.63 7.55
N ALA A 244 -13.08 -15.94 8.53
CA ALA A 244 -13.11 -14.49 8.64
C ALA A 244 -12.07 -13.78 7.76
N ALA A 245 -11.32 -14.52 6.92
CA ALA A 245 -10.34 -13.95 6.00
C ALA A 245 -11.01 -12.97 5.02
N ARG A 246 -10.34 -11.86 4.75
CA ARG A 246 -10.89 -10.74 3.96
C ARG A 246 -9.94 -10.35 2.84
N THR A 247 -10.47 -9.79 1.76
CA THR A 247 -9.63 -9.20 0.70
C THR A 247 -8.83 -8.02 1.23
N ILE A 248 -7.54 -8.04 0.93
CA ILE A 248 -6.62 -6.93 1.16
C ILE A 248 -6.77 -5.97 -0.03
N PRO A 249 -7.22 -4.72 0.14
CA PRO A 249 -7.45 -3.84 -1.00
C PRO A 249 -6.17 -3.47 -1.75
N ARG A 250 -5.07 -3.31 -1.01
CA ARG A 250 -3.80 -2.77 -1.51
C ARG A 250 -2.60 -3.43 -0.84
N LEU A 251 -1.60 -3.80 -1.63
CA LEU A 251 -0.32 -4.38 -1.18
C LEU A 251 0.85 -3.66 -1.86
N SER A 252 1.98 -3.54 -1.17
CA SER A 252 3.24 -3.22 -1.83
C SER A 252 3.76 -4.44 -2.59
N TYR A 253 4.64 -4.22 -3.58
CA TYR A 253 5.30 -5.34 -4.27
C TYR A 253 6.09 -6.23 -3.32
N ALA A 254 6.71 -5.65 -2.28
CA ALA A 254 7.45 -6.41 -1.27
C ALA A 254 6.52 -7.31 -0.45
N GLU A 255 5.38 -6.79 0.01
CA GLU A 255 4.40 -7.58 0.76
C GLU A 255 3.80 -8.70 -0.10
N ALA A 256 3.43 -8.39 -1.35
CA ALA A 256 2.91 -9.40 -2.28
C ALA A 256 3.94 -10.51 -2.55
N ALA A 257 5.22 -10.16 -2.67
CA ALA A 257 6.28 -11.13 -2.90
C ALA A 257 6.45 -12.10 -1.71
N GLU A 258 6.42 -11.59 -0.49
CA GLU A 258 6.50 -12.40 0.74
C GLU A 258 5.31 -13.34 0.88
N LEU A 259 4.09 -12.83 0.66
CA LEU A 259 2.87 -13.64 0.73
C LEU A 259 2.89 -14.78 -0.29
N ALA A 260 3.33 -14.47 -1.51
CA ALA A 260 3.42 -15.44 -2.58
C ALA A 260 4.40 -16.58 -2.29
N TYR A 261 5.57 -16.24 -1.76
CA TYR A 261 6.59 -17.21 -1.43
C TYR A 261 6.13 -18.18 -0.32
N PHE A 262 5.45 -17.65 0.70
CA PHE A 262 5.05 -18.43 1.87
C PHE A 262 3.63 -18.98 1.84
N GLY A 263 2.95 -19.01 0.68
CA GLY A 263 1.75 -19.84 0.48
C GLY A 263 0.52 -19.18 -0.12
N ALA A 264 0.51 -17.86 -0.31
CA ALA A 264 -0.55 -17.18 -1.07
C ALA A 264 -0.31 -17.41 -2.57
N LYS A 265 -0.85 -18.51 -3.13
CA LYS A 265 -0.63 -18.96 -4.52
C LYS A 265 -1.26 -18.05 -5.60
N VAL A 266 -1.03 -16.75 -5.54
CA VAL A 266 -1.71 -15.75 -6.38
C VAL A 266 -0.76 -15.06 -7.35
N LEU A 267 0.47 -14.72 -6.95
CA LEU A 267 1.45 -14.04 -7.82
C LEU A 267 2.89 -14.42 -7.48
N HIS A 268 3.62 -15.09 -8.36
CA HIS A 268 5.03 -15.36 -8.06
C HIS A 268 5.89 -14.09 -8.22
N PRO A 269 6.81 -13.73 -7.29
CA PRO A 269 7.53 -12.45 -7.34
C PRO A 269 8.24 -12.18 -8.68
N ARG A 270 8.92 -13.21 -9.22
CA ARG A 270 9.59 -13.12 -10.52
C ARG A 270 8.66 -12.76 -11.68
N THR A 271 7.39 -13.14 -11.62
CA THR A 271 6.44 -12.94 -12.72
C THR A 271 5.96 -11.50 -12.80
N ILE A 272 5.98 -10.76 -11.69
CA ILE A 272 5.59 -9.34 -11.66
C ILE A 272 6.79 -8.39 -11.73
N GLN A 273 8.03 -8.88 -11.64
CA GLN A 273 9.24 -8.06 -11.67
C GLN A 273 9.28 -7.04 -12.83
N PRO A 274 8.90 -7.37 -14.08
CA PRO A 274 8.89 -6.37 -15.15
C PRO A 274 7.90 -5.23 -14.90
N ALA A 275 6.76 -5.51 -14.26
CA ALA A 275 5.81 -4.50 -13.86
C ALA A 275 6.35 -3.63 -12.72
N MET A 276 7.05 -4.25 -11.75
CA MET A 276 7.71 -3.55 -10.65
C MET A 276 8.77 -2.57 -11.16
N ASP A 277 9.67 -3.04 -12.03
CA ASP A 277 10.76 -2.23 -12.60
C ASP A 277 10.21 -1.05 -13.43
N ALA A 278 9.04 -1.23 -14.05
CA ALA A 278 8.35 -0.21 -14.83
C ALA A 278 7.36 0.66 -14.01
N GLY A 279 7.18 0.39 -12.71
CA GLY A 279 6.22 1.09 -11.86
C GLY A 279 4.75 0.90 -12.26
N ILE A 280 4.41 -0.23 -12.91
CA ILE A 280 3.07 -0.53 -13.41
C ILE A 280 2.24 -1.23 -12.32
N PRO A 281 1.08 -0.69 -11.91
CA PRO A 281 0.19 -1.35 -10.96
C PRO A 281 -0.31 -2.70 -11.47
N VAL A 282 -0.32 -3.71 -10.60
CA VAL A 282 -0.86 -5.04 -10.90
C VAL A 282 -2.10 -5.29 -10.04
N ARG A 283 -3.24 -5.57 -10.65
CA ARG A 283 -4.48 -5.88 -9.93
C ARG A 283 -4.83 -7.36 -10.04
N ILE A 284 -5.14 -7.98 -8.91
CA ILE A 284 -5.67 -9.35 -8.85
C ILE A 284 -7.18 -9.29 -8.76
N CYS A 285 -7.87 -9.91 -9.71
CA CYS A 285 -9.33 -9.85 -9.86
C CYS A 285 -9.96 -11.25 -9.89
N ASN A 286 -11.26 -11.33 -9.59
CA ASN A 286 -12.03 -12.57 -9.68
C ASN A 286 -12.92 -12.59 -10.94
N SER A 287 -12.67 -13.52 -11.86
CA SER A 287 -13.48 -13.65 -13.07
C SER A 287 -14.91 -14.14 -12.82
N HIS A 288 -15.18 -14.71 -11.65
CA HIS A 288 -16.52 -15.10 -11.21
C HIS A 288 -17.28 -13.99 -10.48
N ALA A 289 -16.58 -12.96 -10.00
CA ALA A 289 -17.14 -11.78 -9.35
C ALA A 289 -16.48 -10.49 -9.89
N PRO A 290 -16.78 -10.08 -11.15
CA PRO A 290 -16.04 -9.00 -11.81
C PRO A 290 -16.20 -7.61 -11.22
N ASP A 291 -17.24 -7.42 -10.39
CA ASP A 291 -17.50 -6.17 -9.70
C ASP A 291 -16.69 -6.04 -8.39
N ASP A 292 -16.03 -7.11 -7.94
CA ASP A 292 -15.16 -7.06 -6.77
C ASP A 292 -13.93 -6.19 -7.05
N PRO A 293 -13.52 -5.32 -6.11
CA PRO A 293 -12.40 -4.38 -6.32
C PRO A 293 -11.03 -5.07 -6.46
N GLY A 294 -10.94 -6.32 -5.99
CA GLY A 294 -9.72 -7.12 -5.99
C GLY A 294 -8.64 -6.58 -5.06
N THR A 295 -7.39 -6.93 -5.34
CA THR A 295 -6.21 -6.40 -4.65
C THR A 295 -5.33 -5.66 -5.66
N LEU A 296 -5.02 -4.40 -5.38
CA LEU A 296 -4.07 -3.61 -6.17
C LEU A 296 -2.67 -3.71 -5.57
N VAL A 297 -1.68 -4.08 -6.38
CA VAL A 297 -0.27 -4.21 -5.98
C VAL A 297 0.54 -3.07 -6.61
N THR A 298 1.19 -2.26 -5.78
CA THR A 298 1.92 -1.05 -6.19
C THR A 298 3.32 -0.95 -5.57
N ALA A 299 4.12 0.04 -6.01
CA ALA A 299 5.40 0.35 -5.39
C ALA A 299 5.23 0.94 -3.98
N GLU A 300 4.21 1.78 -3.80
CA GLU A 300 3.88 2.37 -2.51
C GLU A 300 3.20 1.35 -1.61
N ALA A 301 3.56 1.39 -0.33
CA ALA A 301 2.97 0.57 0.72
C ALA A 301 1.95 1.39 1.52
N ASP A 302 0.72 0.89 1.63
CA ASP A 302 -0.22 1.41 2.61
C ASP A 302 0.20 0.93 4.00
N ILE A 303 0.42 1.81 4.98
CA ILE A 303 0.67 1.36 6.36
C ILE A 303 -0.67 1.08 7.01
N TRP A 304 -0.96 -0.19 7.31
CA TRP A 304 -2.17 -0.55 8.05
C TRP A 304 -2.03 -0.19 9.54
N PRO A 305 -3.13 0.19 10.23
CA PRO A 305 -3.14 0.26 11.68
C PRO A 305 -2.68 -1.10 12.22
N GLU A 306 -1.62 -1.10 13.02
CA GLU A 306 -0.93 -2.28 13.56
C GLU A 306 -0.05 -3.10 12.59
N THR A 307 0.23 -2.56 11.40
CA THR A 307 1.28 -3.02 10.47
C THR A 307 1.00 -4.36 9.78
N VAL A 308 0.42 -5.35 10.45
CA VAL A 308 0.12 -6.68 9.90
C VAL A 308 -1.03 -6.61 8.90
N LYS A 309 -0.80 -7.11 7.68
CA LYS A 309 -1.84 -7.21 6.64
C LYS A 309 -2.31 -8.63 6.40
N ALA A 310 -1.42 -9.61 6.54
CA ALA A 310 -1.74 -11.00 6.25
C ALA A 310 -0.86 -12.01 6.95
N ILE A 311 -1.38 -13.23 7.03
CA ILE A 311 -0.71 -14.41 7.57
C ILE A 311 -0.70 -15.49 6.49
N ALA A 312 0.49 -15.77 5.96
CA ALA A 312 0.74 -16.87 5.03
C ALA A 312 1.32 -18.07 5.77
N HIS A 313 1.16 -19.26 5.19
CA HIS A 313 1.74 -20.46 5.73
C HIS A 313 2.09 -21.48 4.64
N LYS A 314 3.17 -22.23 4.86
CA LYS A 314 3.68 -23.28 3.97
C LYS A 314 3.90 -24.56 4.77
N ARG A 315 3.15 -25.61 4.42
CA ARG A 315 3.18 -26.93 5.06
C ARG A 315 4.19 -27.87 4.39
N GLY A 316 4.47 -29.00 5.03
CA GLY A 316 5.31 -30.05 4.43
C GLY A 316 6.81 -29.70 4.39
N ILE A 317 7.26 -28.80 5.25
CA ILE A 317 8.65 -28.35 5.32
C ILE A 317 9.45 -29.29 6.22
N THR A 318 10.73 -29.48 5.88
CA THR A 318 11.70 -30.23 6.69
C THR A 318 12.78 -29.29 7.21
N ILE A 319 13.09 -29.36 8.50
CA ILE A 319 14.15 -28.57 9.12
C ILE A 319 15.42 -29.42 9.21
N VAL A 320 16.54 -28.86 8.76
CA VAL A 320 17.89 -29.43 8.87
C VAL A 320 18.69 -28.54 9.79
N GLN A 321 19.11 -29.07 10.93
CA GLN A 321 19.95 -28.37 11.89
C GLN A 321 21.36 -28.95 11.87
N VAL A 322 22.37 -28.08 11.78
CA VAL A 322 23.78 -28.44 11.81
C VAL A 322 24.44 -27.73 13.00
N ALA A 323 24.92 -28.49 13.98
CA ALA A 323 25.63 -27.96 15.15
C ALA A 323 27.13 -28.27 15.09
N SER A 324 27.98 -27.26 15.26
CA SER A 324 29.43 -27.40 15.22
C SER A 324 30.11 -26.28 16.01
N ALA A 325 30.90 -26.66 17.03
CA ALA A 325 31.75 -25.71 17.75
C ALA A 325 32.82 -25.06 16.85
N ARG A 326 33.10 -25.67 15.68
CA ARG A 326 34.04 -25.14 14.67
C ARG A 326 33.49 -23.90 13.95
N MET A 327 32.23 -23.54 14.16
CA MET A 327 31.62 -22.33 13.60
C MET A 327 32.09 -21.05 14.31
N LEU A 328 32.44 -21.14 15.61
CA LEU A 328 32.88 -20.01 16.42
C LEU A 328 34.17 -19.37 15.85
N GLY A 329 34.05 -18.14 15.35
CA GLY A 329 35.18 -17.36 14.83
C GLY A 329 35.80 -17.90 13.53
N ALA A 330 35.17 -18.90 12.88
CA ALA A 330 35.67 -19.50 11.67
C ALA A 330 35.12 -18.84 10.41
N TYR A 331 36.01 -18.55 9.46
CA TYR A 331 35.63 -18.08 8.13
C TYR A 331 35.23 -19.27 7.24
N GLY A 332 34.16 -19.11 6.44
CA GLY A 332 33.79 -20.06 5.39
C GLY A 332 32.90 -21.24 5.79
N PHE A 333 32.51 -21.39 7.07
CA PHE A 333 31.59 -22.46 7.49
C PHE A 333 30.25 -22.39 6.78
N LEU A 334 29.63 -21.20 6.73
CA LEU A 334 28.34 -20.99 6.04
C LEU A 334 28.46 -21.26 4.54
N ARG A 335 29.56 -20.86 3.90
CA ARG A 335 29.84 -21.19 2.49
C ARG A 335 29.87 -22.70 2.28
N ALA A 336 30.70 -23.42 3.05
CA ALA A 336 30.83 -24.87 2.91
C ALA A 336 29.50 -25.60 3.14
N LEU A 337 28.66 -25.07 4.03
CA LEU A 337 27.31 -25.58 4.28
C LEU A 337 26.38 -25.34 3.08
N PHE A 338 26.33 -24.13 2.52
CA PHE A 338 25.47 -23.83 1.36
C PHE A 338 25.97 -24.48 0.06
N ASP A 339 27.28 -24.66 -0.10
CA ASP A 339 27.88 -25.39 -1.24
C ASP A 339 27.35 -26.84 -1.32
N VAL A 340 26.95 -27.46 -0.21
CA VAL A 340 26.33 -28.79 -0.22
C VAL A 340 24.95 -28.72 -0.87
N PHE A 341 24.10 -27.77 -0.49
CA PHE A 341 22.75 -27.63 -1.04
C PHE A 341 22.78 -27.26 -2.53
N GLU A 342 23.73 -26.41 -2.95
CA GLU A 342 23.94 -26.05 -4.35
C GLU A 342 24.27 -27.27 -5.22
N ARG A 343 25.20 -28.13 -4.79
CA ARG A 343 25.57 -29.37 -5.53
C ARG A 343 24.40 -30.31 -5.76
N HIS A 344 23.42 -30.30 -4.85
CA HIS A 344 22.22 -31.12 -4.91
C HIS A 344 21.01 -30.37 -5.46
N HIS A 345 21.21 -29.16 -6.01
CA HIS A 345 20.15 -28.30 -6.57
C HIS A 345 18.94 -28.13 -5.63
N THR A 346 19.20 -28.08 -4.32
CA THR A 346 18.14 -28.02 -3.30
C THR A 346 18.03 -26.59 -2.78
N ALA A 347 16.89 -25.96 -3.01
CA ALA A 347 16.62 -24.62 -2.50
C ALA A 347 16.43 -24.64 -0.97
N VAL A 348 16.96 -23.62 -0.30
CA VAL A 348 16.78 -23.36 1.13
C VAL A 348 15.90 -22.13 1.29
N ASP A 349 14.84 -22.23 2.09
CA ASP A 349 13.84 -21.15 2.26
C ASP A 349 14.19 -20.22 3.43
N VAL A 350 14.24 -20.75 4.65
CA VAL A 350 14.40 -20.00 5.90
C VAL A 350 15.68 -20.46 6.59
N VAL A 351 16.45 -19.51 7.10
CA VAL A 351 17.73 -19.73 7.77
C VAL A 351 17.73 -19.03 9.12
N ALA A 352 18.16 -19.72 10.17
CA ALA A 352 18.46 -19.12 11.47
C ALA A 352 19.79 -19.64 12.00
N THR A 353 20.58 -18.77 12.63
CA THR A 353 21.90 -19.11 13.16
C THR A 353 21.99 -18.80 14.65
N SER A 354 22.72 -19.65 15.38
CA SER A 354 23.30 -19.34 16.69
C SER A 354 24.83 -19.25 16.55
N GLU A 355 25.53 -19.08 17.66
CA GLU A 355 27.00 -19.06 17.69
C GLU A 355 27.63 -20.38 17.20
N VAL A 356 26.92 -21.50 17.37
CA VAL A 356 27.43 -22.86 17.11
C VAL A 356 26.50 -23.73 16.29
N SER A 357 25.38 -23.21 15.78
CA SER A 357 24.45 -23.99 14.97
C SER A 357 23.76 -23.20 13.87
N VAL A 358 23.39 -23.88 12.80
CA VAL A 358 22.59 -23.35 11.70
C VAL A 358 21.36 -24.23 11.52
N SER A 359 20.18 -23.63 11.47
CA SER A 359 18.92 -24.29 11.15
C SER A 359 18.41 -23.78 9.80
N LEU A 360 18.05 -24.71 8.92
CA LEU A 360 17.68 -24.46 7.53
C LEU A 360 16.36 -25.17 7.24
N SER A 361 15.50 -24.57 6.43
CA SER A 361 14.29 -25.23 5.95
C SER A 361 14.40 -25.63 4.48
N VAL A 362 13.98 -26.86 4.18
CA VAL A 362 13.92 -27.42 2.82
C VAL A 362 12.53 -28.01 2.54
N GLU A 363 12.06 -27.82 1.31
CA GLU A 363 10.80 -28.39 0.81
C GLU A 363 11.06 -29.67 0.02
N GLU A 364 11.99 -29.63 -0.95
CA GLU A 364 12.39 -30.80 -1.72
C GLU A 364 13.27 -31.73 -0.87
N THR A 365 12.88 -33.00 -0.80
CA THR A 365 13.53 -33.98 0.09
C THR A 365 14.16 -35.15 -0.66
N ALA A 366 14.04 -35.20 -1.99
CA ALA A 366 14.61 -36.27 -2.81
C ALA A 366 16.13 -36.46 -2.62
N ALA A 367 16.88 -35.35 -2.49
CA ALA A 367 18.34 -35.37 -2.28
C ALA A 367 18.76 -35.26 -0.80
N LEU A 368 17.79 -35.22 0.13
CA LEU A 368 18.06 -34.96 1.55
C LEU A 368 19.00 -36.00 2.20
N PRO A 369 18.88 -37.32 1.94
CA PRO A 369 19.82 -38.30 2.49
C PRO A 369 21.29 -38.04 2.12
N GLN A 370 21.54 -37.62 0.89
CA GLN A 370 22.86 -37.30 0.35
C GLN A 370 23.40 -36.01 1.00
N ILE A 371 22.56 -34.98 1.08
CA ILE A 371 22.87 -33.72 1.76
C ILE A 371 23.26 -33.97 3.23
N VAL A 372 22.48 -34.76 3.96
CA VAL A 372 22.76 -35.09 5.38
C VAL A 372 24.09 -35.83 5.54
N ALA A 373 24.42 -36.75 4.62
CA ALA A 373 25.69 -37.47 4.66
C ALA A 373 26.91 -36.54 4.49
N GLU A 374 26.80 -35.51 3.64
CA GLU A 374 27.84 -34.50 3.45
C GLU A 374 27.91 -33.52 4.63
N LEU A 375 26.77 -33.02 5.12
CA LEU A 375 26.70 -32.08 6.23
C LEU A 375 27.26 -32.67 7.54
N ARG A 376 27.16 -33.99 7.74
CA ARG A 376 27.77 -34.70 8.89
C ARG A 376 29.29 -34.55 8.97
N ARG A 377 29.95 -34.16 7.88
CA ARG A 377 31.39 -33.85 7.88
C ARG A 377 31.68 -32.46 8.49
N LEU A 378 30.69 -31.59 8.53
CA LEU A 378 30.79 -30.22 9.04
C LEU A 378 30.35 -30.11 10.51
N GLY A 379 29.41 -30.95 10.96
CA GLY A 379 28.89 -30.96 12.33
C GLY A 379 27.87 -32.06 12.62
N GLU A 380 27.29 -32.05 13.81
CA GLU A 380 26.14 -32.90 14.16
C GLU A 380 24.91 -32.44 13.38
N VAL A 381 24.26 -33.36 12.65
CA VAL A 381 23.09 -33.05 11.82
C VAL A 381 21.83 -33.67 12.41
N ARG A 382 20.79 -32.85 12.60
CA ARG A 382 19.44 -33.27 12.99
C ARG A 382 18.46 -32.89 11.89
N VAL A 383 17.48 -33.76 11.64
CA VAL A 383 16.47 -33.59 10.60
C VAL A 383 15.09 -33.75 11.22
N GLU A 384 14.25 -32.76 11.03
CA GLU A 384 12.89 -32.71 11.58
C GLU A 384 11.86 -32.51 10.46
N PRO A 385 11.21 -33.59 9.99
CA PRO A 385 10.18 -33.51 8.96
C PRO A 385 8.84 -33.04 9.54
N ARG A 386 7.86 -32.78 8.66
CA ARG A 386 6.48 -32.40 9.03
C ARG A 386 6.42 -31.12 9.88
N ARG A 387 7.14 -30.11 9.40
CA ARG A 387 7.10 -28.75 9.93
C ARG A 387 6.35 -27.86 8.96
N ALA A 388 6.01 -26.67 9.43
CA ALA A 388 5.40 -25.66 8.62
C ALA A 388 5.97 -24.30 8.96
N VAL A 389 6.12 -23.49 7.91
CA VAL A 389 6.49 -22.09 8.02
C VAL A 389 5.21 -21.27 8.16
N VAL A 390 5.17 -20.37 9.12
CA VAL A 390 4.14 -19.32 9.25
C VAL A 390 4.85 -17.99 9.06
N CYS A 391 4.32 -17.18 8.14
CA CYS A 391 4.87 -15.87 7.81
C CYS A 391 3.80 -14.81 8.02
N ILE A 392 4.12 -13.83 8.85
CA ILE A 392 3.31 -12.64 9.07
C ILE A 392 3.86 -11.55 8.19
N VAL A 393 3.00 -10.93 7.38
CA VAL A 393 3.39 -9.95 6.37
C VAL A 393 2.71 -8.61 6.64
N GLY A 394 3.48 -7.53 6.50
CA GLY A 394 2.99 -6.17 6.56
C GLY A 394 4.11 -5.13 6.68
N GLU A 395 3.91 -3.93 6.14
CA GLU A 395 4.92 -2.87 6.10
C GLU A 395 5.26 -2.29 7.48
N GLY A 396 6.52 -2.40 7.91
CA GLY A 396 7.03 -1.79 9.15
C GLY A 396 7.05 -2.73 10.36
N LEU A 397 6.93 -4.05 10.17
CA LEU A 397 6.90 -5.06 11.26
C LEU A 397 8.12 -4.99 12.16
N ARG A 398 9.27 -4.66 11.57
CA ARG A 398 10.53 -4.51 12.30
C ARG A 398 10.61 -3.20 13.10
N ALA A 399 10.00 -2.13 12.61
CA ALA A 399 10.08 -0.81 13.21
C ALA A 399 9.00 -0.56 14.28
N THR A 400 7.99 -1.43 14.36
CA THR A 400 6.85 -1.27 15.25
C THR A 400 7.00 -2.12 16.52
N PRO A 401 7.21 -1.50 17.70
CA PRO A 401 7.34 -2.23 18.96
C PRO A 401 6.07 -3.02 19.32
N GLY A 402 6.24 -4.15 19.99
CA GLY A 402 5.13 -4.93 20.56
C GLY A 402 4.49 -5.95 19.62
N ILE A 403 4.74 -5.90 18.30
CA ILE A 403 4.16 -6.88 17.36
C ILE A 403 4.63 -8.30 17.67
N ALA A 404 5.95 -8.51 17.82
CA ALA A 404 6.49 -9.82 18.18
C ALA A 404 5.89 -10.34 19.50
N ALA A 405 5.71 -9.46 20.49
CA ALA A 405 5.08 -9.84 21.76
C ALA A 405 3.63 -10.34 21.55
N ARG A 406 2.84 -9.63 20.74
CA ARG A 406 1.46 -10.05 20.41
C ARG A 406 1.42 -11.37 19.66
N VAL A 407 2.34 -11.56 18.70
CA VAL A 407 2.46 -12.80 17.93
C VAL A 407 2.71 -13.97 18.85
N PHE A 408 3.75 -13.89 19.69
CA PHE A 408 4.12 -15.00 20.56
C PHE A 408 3.20 -15.17 21.78
N ASP A 409 2.50 -14.12 22.23
CA ASP A 409 1.46 -14.24 23.26
C ASP A 409 0.23 -15.00 22.75
N ALA A 410 -0.18 -14.76 21.49
CA ALA A 410 -1.30 -15.45 20.86
C ALA A 410 -1.08 -16.97 20.70
N ILE A 411 0.20 -17.40 20.65
CA ILE A 411 0.61 -18.79 20.52
C ILE A 411 1.50 -19.26 21.68
N ARG A 412 1.34 -18.67 22.86
CA ARG A 412 2.21 -18.88 24.04
C ARG A 412 2.37 -20.33 24.51
N ASP A 413 1.45 -21.21 24.14
CA ASP A 413 1.39 -22.64 24.42
C ASP A 413 1.91 -23.52 23.27
N ILE A 414 2.33 -22.92 22.15
CA ILE A 414 2.81 -23.62 20.95
C ILE A 414 4.33 -23.44 20.84
N ASN A 415 5.03 -24.55 20.60
CA ASN A 415 6.48 -24.51 20.49
C ASN A 415 6.92 -23.96 19.12
N VAL A 416 7.78 -22.94 19.13
CA VAL A 416 8.37 -22.35 17.94
C VAL A 416 9.81 -22.85 17.78
N LEU A 417 10.09 -23.53 16.67
CA LEU A 417 11.41 -24.14 16.44
C LEU A 417 12.44 -23.16 15.89
N LEU A 418 11.99 -22.25 15.04
CA LEU A 418 12.83 -21.31 14.32
C LEU A 418 12.09 -19.99 14.21
N VAL A 419 12.79 -18.88 14.45
CA VAL A 419 12.32 -17.52 14.16
C VAL A 419 13.32 -16.86 13.23
N SER A 420 12.83 -16.22 12.18
CA SER A 420 13.60 -15.46 11.21
C SER A 420 12.91 -14.13 10.95
N GLN A 421 13.58 -13.04 11.33
CA GLN A 421 13.21 -11.68 10.99
C GLN A 421 14.45 -11.01 10.39
N GLY A 422 14.45 -10.81 9.08
CA GLY A 422 15.61 -10.35 8.32
C GLY A 422 15.75 -8.83 8.27
N ALA A 423 16.52 -8.34 7.28
CA ALA A 423 16.59 -6.91 6.96
C ALA A 423 15.27 -6.37 6.40
N SER A 424 14.44 -7.26 5.84
CA SER A 424 13.09 -6.96 5.35
C SER A 424 12.24 -6.36 6.47
N GLN A 425 11.65 -5.19 6.22
CA GLN A 425 10.69 -4.59 7.16
C GLN A 425 9.30 -5.20 7.02
N VAL A 426 9.09 -6.08 6.04
CA VAL A 426 7.75 -6.53 5.63
C VAL A 426 7.35 -7.92 6.14
N ASN A 427 8.26 -8.68 6.78
CA ASN A 427 7.94 -10.02 7.26
C ASN A 427 8.42 -10.34 8.69
N LEU A 428 7.73 -11.31 9.32
CA LEU A 428 8.18 -12.04 10.50
C LEU A 428 7.82 -13.52 10.29
N THR A 429 8.84 -14.36 10.18
CA THR A 429 8.68 -15.78 9.83
C THR A 429 9.09 -16.68 10.98
N PHE A 430 8.33 -17.74 11.23
CA PHE A 430 8.70 -18.76 12.20
C PHE A 430 8.17 -20.15 11.83
N VAL A 431 8.71 -21.18 12.49
CA VAL A 431 8.42 -22.58 12.18
C VAL A 431 7.73 -23.26 13.36
N VAL A 432 6.65 -23.97 13.06
CA VAL A 432 5.83 -24.77 14.00
C VAL A 432 5.65 -26.20 13.50
N ASN A 433 5.03 -27.09 14.28
CA ASN A 433 4.62 -28.39 13.76
C ASN A 433 3.50 -28.21 12.73
N ASP A 434 3.53 -29.01 11.66
CA ASP A 434 2.52 -28.94 10.60
C ASP A 434 1.09 -29.21 11.15
N ALA A 435 0.96 -30.09 12.15
CA ALA A 435 -0.32 -30.37 12.80
C ALA A 435 -0.96 -29.13 13.48
N GLU A 436 -0.15 -28.15 13.90
CA GLU A 436 -0.60 -27.00 14.69
C GLU A 436 -0.95 -25.79 13.82
N VAL A 437 -0.60 -25.79 12.52
CA VAL A 437 -0.76 -24.63 11.61
C VAL A 437 -2.17 -24.06 11.59
N GLY A 438 -3.20 -24.93 11.56
CA GLY A 438 -4.58 -24.46 11.50
C GLY A 438 -4.95 -23.63 12.72
N GLU A 439 -4.53 -24.10 13.90
CA GLU A 439 -4.73 -23.41 15.17
C GLU A 439 -3.87 -22.14 15.26
N VAL A 440 -2.59 -22.22 14.91
CA VAL A 440 -1.66 -21.08 14.88
C VAL A 440 -2.19 -19.94 14.01
N VAL A 441 -2.54 -20.23 12.76
CA VAL A 441 -3.04 -19.22 11.81
C VAL A 441 -4.36 -18.62 12.30
N THR A 442 -5.26 -19.44 12.85
CA THR A 442 -6.55 -18.95 13.39
C THR A 442 -6.33 -18.03 14.59
N ARG A 443 -5.52 -18.42 15.57
CA ARG A 443 -5.24 -17.62 16.77
C ARG A 443 -4.51 -16.32 16.43
N LEU A 444 -3.56 -16.37 15.50
CA LEU A 444 -2.84 -15.18 15.05
C LEU A 444 -3.76 -14.25 14.25
N HIS A 445 -4.58 -14.78 13.34
CA HIS A 445 -5.54 -13.96 12.62
C HIS A 445 -6.50 -13.30 13.61
N ALA A 446 -7.03 -14.05 14.58
CA ALA A 446 -7.85 -13.50 15.64
C ALA A 446 -7.15 -12.37 16.44
N ALA A 447 -5.91 -12.59 16.85
CA ALA A 447 -5.16 -11.65 17.69
C ALA A 447 -4.62 -10.42 16.96
N LEU A 448 -4.37 -10.52 15.65
CA LEU A 448 -3.68 -9.49 14.85
C LEU A 448 -4.58 -8.81 13.82
N LEU A 449 -5.65 -9.48 13.37
CA LEU A 449 -6.46 -9.06 12.22
C LEU A 449 -7.97 -9.09 12.50
N GLU A 450 -8.43 -9.85 13.49
CA GLU A 450 -9.84 -9.85 13.94
C GLU A 450 -10.08 -9.07 15.23
N ARG A 451 -9.04 -8.76 16.01
CA ARG A 451 -9.16 -7.72 17.06
C ARG A 451 -9.64 -6.48 16.37
N ASP A 452 -10.79 -6.00 16.80
CA ASP A 452 -11.58 -4.94 16.17
C ASP A 452 -10.70 -3.96 15.38
N ARG A 453 -10.53 -4.24 14.08
CA ARG A 453 -10.80 -3.18 13.12
C ARG A 453 -12.16 -2.70 13.55
N ALA A 454 -12.20 -1.49 14.13
CA ALA A 454 -13.43 -0.75 14.29
C ALA A 454 -14.26 -1.07 13.04
N PRO A 455 -15.40 -1.75 13.22
CA PRO A 455 -16.05 -2.36 12.10
C PRO A 455 -16.30 -1.27 11.06
N THR A 456 -16.16 -1.59 9.76
CA THR A 456 -16.70 -0.73 8.70
C THR A 456 -18.22 -0.54 8.83
N SER A 457 -18.83 -1.17 9.83
CA SER A 457 -20.02 -0.73 10.55
C SER A 457 -19.71 -0.50 12.03
N VAL A 458 -19.11 0.62 12.42
CA VAL A 458 -19.12 1.04 13.84
C VAL A 458 -20.59 0.99 14.23
N ALA A 459 -20.93 0.15 15.20
CA ALA A 459 -22.18 0.32 15.90
C ALA A 459 -22.06 1.71 16.54
N ILE A 460 -22.60 2.70 15.84
CA ILE A 460 -22.73 4.07 16.34
C ILE A 460 -23.32 3.92 17.74
N PRO A 461 -22.66 4.44 18.80
CA PRO A 461 -23.18 4.33 20.15
C PRO A 461 -24.66 4.72 20.15
N ALA A 462 -25.54 3.79 20.50
CA ALA A 462 -27.00 3.93 20.35
C ALA A 462 -27.62 5.01 21.28
N ALA A 463 -26.79 5.75 22.02
CA ALA A 463 -27.23 6.84 22.87
C ALA A 463 -27.54 8.08 22.02
N ARG A 464 -28.72 8.09 21.40
CA ARG A 464 -29.27 9.32 20.80
C ARG A 464 -29.47 10.35 21.92
N PRO A 465 -28.96 11.58 21.79
CA PRO A 465 -29.27 12.63 22.74
C PRO A 465 -30.78 12.87 22.72
N ARG A 466 -31.42 12.87 23.90
CA ARG A 466 -32.81 13.35 24.00
C ARG A 466 -32.78 14.87 23.89
N ALA A 467 -33.54 15.43 22.96
CA ALA A 467 -33.71 16.88 22.85
C ALA A 467 -34.05 17.49 24.22
N GLY A 468 -33.19 18.39 24.71
CA GLY A 468 -33.34 19.09 26.00
C GLY A 468 -32.65 18.46 27.21
N ALA A 469 -31.92 17.34 27.08
CA ALA A 469 -31.10 16.80 28.16
C ALA A 469 -29.71 17.48 28.23
N PRO A 470 -29.14 17.74 29.42
CA PRO A 470 -27.79 18.30 29.54
C PRO A 470 -26.75 17.33 28.97
N LEU A 471 -25.89 17.84 28.09
CA LEU A 471 -24.79 17.07 27.50
C LEU A 471 -23.61 16.96 28.47
N ASP A 472 -23.10 15.74 28.63
CA ASP A 472 -21.85 15.47 29.36
C ASP A 472 -20.67 15.53 28.37
N VAL A 473 -19.80 16.52 28.53
CA VAL A 473 -18.62 16.73 27.68
C VAL A 473 -17.64 15.55 27.77
N CYS A 474 -17.49 14.93 28.94
CA CYS A 474 -16.60 13.79 29.14
C CYS A 474 -17.12 12.56 28.40
N GLN A 475 -18.43 12.32 28.48
CA GLN A 475 -19.08 11.23 27.74
C GLN A 475 -18.96 11.43 26.23
N LEU A 476 -19.23 12.64 25.73
CA LEU A 476 -19.13 12.94 24.30
C LEU A 476 -17.68 12.82 23.80
N ALA A 477 -16.70 13.33 24.56
CA ALA A 477 -15.29 13.20 24.20
C ALA A 477 -14.89 11.73 24.05
N ARG A 478 -15.28 10.87 25.00
CA ARG A 478 -15.02 9.42 24.91
C ARG A 478 -15.66 8.78 23.68
N GLN A 479 -16.92 9.11 23.39
CA GLN A 479 -17.61 8.62 22.19
C GLN A 479 -16.88 9.02 20.90
N LEU A 480 -16.39 10.26 20.81
CA LEU A 480 -15.64 10.73 19.65
C LEU A 480 -14.27 10.03 19.56
N ILE A 481 -13.55 9.91 20.68
CA ILE A 481 -12.25 9.23 20.77
C ILE A 481 -12.35 7.80 20.25
N ASP A 482 -13.42 7.09 20.61
CA ASP A 482 -13.67 5.69 20.20
C ASP A 482 -14.03 5.51 18.71
N ILE A 483 -14.24 6.60 17.95
CA ILE A 483 -14.43 6.54 16.50
C ILE A 483 -13.08 6.80 15.82
N PRO A 484 -12.45 5.84 15.13
CA PRO A 484 -11.19 6.10 14.42
C PRO A 484 -11.34 7.21 13.39
N SER A 485 -10.33 8.07 13.34
CA SER A 485 -10.23 9.16 12.39
C SER A 485 -8.77 9.49 12.14
N ILE A 486 -7.94 8.48 11.85
CA ILE A 486 -6.57 8.75 11.41
C ILE A 486 -6.64 9.53 10.09
N SER A 487 -5.73 10.46 9.82
CA SER A 487 -5.77 11.26 8.58
C SER A 487 -5.91 10.38 7.34
N GLY A 488 -6.99 10.58 6.57
CA GLY A 488 -7.43 9.72 5.46
C GLY A 488 -8.66 8.86 5.76
N GLU A 489 -9.04 8.69 7.03
CA GLU A 489 -10.15 7.84 7.50
C GLU A 489 -11.25 8.64 8.24
N GLU A 490 -11.40 9.94 7.97
CA GLU A 490 -12.28 10.84 8.73
C GLU A 490 -13.78 10.64 8.46
N ALA A 491 -14.14 9.87 7.43
CA ALA A 491 -15.52 9.71 6.97
C ALA A 491 -16.48 9.23 8.08
N ALA A 492 -16.01 8.33 8.95
CA ALA A 492 -16.83 7.75 10.01
C ALA A 492 -17.21 8.79 11.07
N ILE A 493 -16.22 9.54 11.59
CA ILE A 493 -16.47 10.59 12.59
C ILE A 493 -17.29 11.75 12.00
N ALA A 494 -17.06 12.12 10.74
CA ALA A 494 -17.84 13.16 10.06
C ALA A 494 -19.33 12.77 9.93
N ARG A 495 -19.63 11.52 9.55
CA ARG A 495 -21.01 11.03 9.46
C ARG A 495 -21.67 10.95 10.84
N PHE A 496 -20.94 10.42 11.83
CA PHE A 496 -21.42 10.38 13.21
C PHE A 496 -21.80 11.77 13.72
N LEU A 497 -20.90 12.74 13.56
CA LEU A 497 -21.16 14.13 13.96
C LEU A 497 -22.31 14.74 13.18
N ALA A 498 -22.45 14.41 11.89
CA ALA A 498 -23.54 14.94 11.09
C ALA A 498 -24.91 14.44 11.59
N GLU A 499 -25.01 13.15 11.90
CA GLU A 499 -26.21 12.57 12.52
C GLU A 499 -26.46 13.15 13.91
N TYR A 500 -25.42 13.20 14.76
CA TYR A 500 -25.49 13.70 16.13
C TYR A 500 -25.95 15.16 16.19
N LEU A 501 -25.39 16.03 15.36
CA LEU A 501 -25.78 17.44 15.29
C LEU A 501 -27.16 17.63 14.63
N THR A 502 -27.54 16.79 13.68
CA THR A 502 -28.90 16.79 13.12
C THR A 502 -29.93 16.42 14.20
N ASP A 503 -29.65 15.42 15.03
CA ASP A 503 -30.50 15.01 16.16
C ASP A 503 -30.61 16.11 17.22
N LEU A 504 -29.54 16.90 17.42
CA LEU A 504 -29.60 18.11 18.25
C LEU A 504 -30.38 19.26 17.58
N GLY A 505 -30.70 19.18 16.28
CA GLY A 505 -31.51 20.18 15.57
C GLY A 505 -30.70 21.22 14.78
N TYR A 506 -29.42 20.95 14.47
CA TYR A 506 -28.65 21.77 13.53
C TYR A 506 -29.00 21.45 12.08
N ARG A 507 -28.80 22.42 11.19
CA ARG A 507 -28.74 22.20 9.74
C ARG A 507 -27.31 21.83 9.38
N VAL A 508 -27.09 20.58 8.99
CA VAL A 508 -25.75 20.04 8.69
C VAL A 508 -25.55 19.85 7.18
N ALA A 509 -24.36 20.18 6.70
CA ALA A 509 -23.86 19.87 5.38
C ALA A 509 -22.51 19.16 5.47
N LEU A 510 -22.35 18.09 4.70
CA LEU A 510 -21.05 17.45 4.47
C LEU A 510 -20.54 17.85 3.08
N ALA A 511 -19.26 18.19 2.99
CA ALA A 511 -18.61 18.56 1.73
C ALA A 511 -17.21 17.93 1.64
N ASP A 512 -17.00 17.08 0.65
CA ASP A 512 -15.73 16.41 0.40
C ASP A 512 -14.63 17.41 0.05
N ALA A 513 -13.59 17.48 0.90
CA ALA A 513 -12.35 18.21 0.61
C ALA A 513 -11.45 17.39 -0.34
N ALA A 514 -11.56 16.07 -0.25
CA ALA A 514 -11.06 15.05 -1.19
C ALA A 514 -12.08 13.90 -1.24
N PRO A 515 -12.03 13.01 -2.26
CA PRO A 515 -12.95 11.88 -2.36
C PRO A 515 -13.02 11.06 -1.07
N GLY A 516 -14.20 11.01 -0.44
CA GLY A 516 -14.42 10.26 0.80
C GLY A 516 -13.89 10.92 2.07
N ARG A 517 -13.42 12.17 2.02
CA ARG A 517 -12.92 12.95 3.17
C ARG A 517 -13.76 14.22 3.36
N PRO A 518 -14.96 14.10 3.97
CA PRO A 518 -15.89 15.20 4.11
C PRO A 518 -15.56 16.13 5.28
N ASN A 519 -15.46 17.43 5.00
CA ASN A 519 -15.66 18.46 6.02
C ASN A 519 -17.13 18.46 6.46
N LEU A 520 -17.37 18.87 7.70
CA LEU A 520 -18.70 19.08 8.26
C LEU A 520 -18.93 20.56 8.55
N PHE A 521 -20.05 21.10 8.09
CA PHE A 521 -20.50 22.43 8.47
C PHE A 521 -21.94 22.39 8.99
N ALA A 522 -22.16 22.84 10.22
CA ALA A 522 -23.46 22.85 10.88
C ALA A 522 -23.84 24.26 11.35
N THR A 523 -25.10 24.66 11.17
CA THR A 523 -25.61 25.94 11.70
C THR A 523 -26.97 25.77 12.39
N THR A 524 -27.32 26.72 13.23
CA THR A 524 -28.64 26.86 13.89
C THR A 524 -29.78 27.26 12.95
N GLY A 525 -29.51 27.41 11.64
CA GLY A 525 -30.45 27.94 10.65
C GLY A 525 -30.34 29.44 10.37
N ALA A 526 -29.63 30.20 11.20
CA ALA A 526 -29.27 31.60 10.92
C ALA A 526 -27.91 31.72 10.20
N ALA A 527 -27.56 32.94 9.78
CA ALA A 527 -26.20 33.27 9.35
C ALA A 527 -25.24 33.25 10.55
N PRO A 528 -24.18 32.41 10.55
CA PRO A 528 -23.30 32.32 11.70
C PRO A 528 -22.40 33.54 11.76
N ARG A 529 -22.49 34.29 12.85
CA ARG A 529 -21.59 35.41 13.16
C ARG A 529 -20.31 34.94 13.81
N VAL A 530 -20.37 33.83 14.56
CA VAL A 530 -19.24 33.14 15.16
C VAL A 530 -19.26 31.67 14.73
N VAL A 531 -18.11 31.14 14.33
CA VAL A 531 -17.93 29.72 13.99
C VAL A 531 -16.91 29.11 14.94
N LEU A 532 -17.27 28.00 15.60
CA LEU A 532 -16.33 27.14 16.31
C LEU A 532 -15.78 26.13 15.32
N CYS A 533 -14.46 25.98 15.28
CA CYS A 533 -13.76 25.16 14.32
C CYS A 533 -12.69 24.31 15.00
N THR A 534 -12.50 23.08 14.56
CA THR A 534 -11.33 22.24 14.88
C THR A 534 -11.27 21.09 13.87
N HIS A 535 -10.23 20.28 13.90
CA HIS A 535 -10.04 19.19 12.95
C HIS A 535 -10.67 17.88 13.42
N LEU A 536 -10.93 16.98 12.48
CA LEU A 536 -11.55 15.67 12.69
C LEU A 536 -10.49 14.56 12.79
N ASP A 537 -9.36 14.74 12.12
CA ASP A 537 -8.33 13.73 12.02
C ASP A 537 -7.41 13.68 13.24
N THR A 538 -6.64 12.61 13.32
CA THR A 538 -5.66 12.31 14.36
C THR A 538 -4.46 11.59 13.75
N VAL A 539 -3.31 11.65 14.43
CA VAL A 539 -2.13 10.84 14.05
C VAL A 539 -2.29 9.35 14.36
N PRO A 540 -1.63 8.45 13.61
CA PRO A 540 -1.55 7.04 13.97
C PRO A 540 -0.74 6.81 15.27
N PRO A 541 -0.95 5.68 15.99
CA PRO A 541 -2.02 4.72 15.81
C PRO A 541 -3.34 5.20 16.44
N PHE A 542 -4.45 4.51 16.12
CA PHE A 542 -5.70 4.65 16.87
C PHE A 542 -5.52 4.14 18.30
N ILE A 543 -5.93 4.95 19.28
CA ILE A 543 -5.94 4.60 20.70
C ILE A 543 -7.34 4.95 21.22
N GLY A 544 -8.11 3.93 21.60
CA GLY A 544 -9.46 4.09 22.13
C GLY A 544 -9.49 4.81 23.47
N SER A 545 -10.69 5.21 23.90
CA SER A 545 -10.90 6.00 25.10
C SER A 545 -10.66 5.17 26.37
N HIS A 546 -9.93 5.76 27.31
CA HIS A 546 -9.79 5.25 28.67
C HIS A 546 -10.10 6.36 29.67
N ASP A 547 -10.67 6.00 30.81
CA ASP A 547 -11.09 6.93 31.84
C ASP A 547 -10.64 6.38 33.19
N ASP A 548 -9.76 7.10 33.87
CA ASP A 548 -9.19 6.73 35.16
C ASP A 548 -9.83 7.50 36.34
N GLY A 549 -10.92 8.22 36.09
CA GLY A 549 -11.61 9.07 37.05
C GLY A 549 -11.26 10.55 36.90
N GLU A 550 -9.97 10.89 36.77
CA GLU A 550 -9.48 12.29 36.69
C GLU A 550 -9.21 12.71 35.25
N PHE A 551 -8.71 11.79 34.42
CA PHE A 551 -8.35 12.01 33.03
C PHE A 551 -9.23 11.20 32.07
N ILE A 552 -9.35 11.71 30.84
CA ILE A 552 -9.74 10.94 29.68
C ILE A 552 -8.50 10.78 28.80
N ALA A 553 -8.09 9.55 28.56
CA ALA A 553 -6.99 9.21 27.66
C ALA A 553 -7.51 8.63 26.34
N GLY A 554 -6.70 8.73 25.29
CA GLY A 554 -6.99 8.22 23.96
C GLY A 554 -6.49 9.18 22.87
N ARG A 555 -6.40 8.68 21.64
CA ARG A 555 -5.90 9.46 20.51
C ARG A 555 -6.92 10.55 20.15
N GLY A 556 -6.49 11.81 20.13
CA GLY A 556 -7.36 12.97 19.97
C GLY A 556 -7.97 13.47 21.28
N ALA A 557 -7.63 12.90 22.45
CA ALA A 557 -8.22 13.31 23.73
C ALA A 557 -7.95 14.79 24.06
N CYS A 558 -6.72 15.26 23.85
CA CYS A 558 -6.36 16.66 24.06
C CYS A 558 -6.15 17.42 22.75
N ASP A 559 -5.87 16.71 21.65
CA ASP A 559 -5.50 17.29 20.37
C ASP A 559 -6.71 17.80 19.57
N SER A 560 -7.74 16.97 19.36
CA SER A 560 -8.87 17.32 18.48
C SER A 560 -10.24 16.92 19.00
N LYS A 561 -10.44 15.66 19.40
CA LYS A 561 -11.74 15.09 19.76
C LYS A 561 -12.29 15.53 21.11
N GLY A 562 -11.41 15.78 22.09
CA GLY A 562 -11.81 16.46 23.32
C GLY A 562 -12.29 17.90 23.01
N ILE A 563 -11.58 18.58 22.12
CA ILE A 563 -11.91 19.94 21.68
C ILE A 563 -13.25 19.97 20.92
N LEU A 564 -13.48 19.01 20.01
CA LEU A 564 -14.76 18.80 19.33
C LEU A 564 -15.90 18.71 20.35
N ALA A 565 -15.77 17.84 21.35
CA ALA A 565 -16.77 17.70 22.40
C ALA A 565 -17.00 19.01 23.17
N ALA A 566 -15.93 19.71 23.54
CA ALA A 566 -16.03 20.98 24.26
C ALA A 566 -16.76 22.06 23.44
N GLN A 567 -16.46 22.16 22.15
CA GLN A 567 -17.11 23.10 21.23
C GLN A 567 -18.60 22.77 21.04
N ILE A 568 -18.97 21.49 20.88
CA ILE A 568 -20.38 21.08 20.74
C ILE A 568 -21.17 21.40 21.99
N VAL A 569 -20.64 21.09 23.17
CA VAL A 569 -21.33 21.37 24.45
C VAL A 569 -21.44 22.87 24.71
N ALA A 570 -20.40 23.66 24.38
CA ALA A 570 -20.45 25.12 24.48
C ALA A 570 -21.50 25.71 23.54
N ALA A 571 -21.59 25.19 22.31
CA ALA A 571 -22.57 25.60 21.33
C ALA A 571 -24.01 25.34 21.79
N GLU A 572 -24.27 24.19 22.41
CA GLU A 572 -25.58 23.88 22.97
C GLU A 572 -25.95 24.77 24.16
N ARG A 573 -25.00 25.10 25.04
CA ARG A 573 -25.23 26.06 26.13
C ARG A 573 -25.60 27.45 25.60
N LEU A 574 -24.84 27.94 24.61
CA LEU A 574 -25.12 29.21 23.95
C LEU A 574 -26.49 29.21 23.26
N ARG A 575 -26.85 28.11 22.61
CA ARG A 575 -28.15 27.96 21.94
C ARG A 575 -29.31 27.92 22.94
N ALA A 576 -29.14 27.25 24.08
CA ALA A 576 -30.12 27.24 25.17
C ALA A 576 -30.34 28.65 25.77
N ASP A 577 -29.30 29.49 25.75
CA ASP A 577 -29.39 30.92 26.13
C ASP A 577 -29.97 31.82 25.03
N GLY A 578 -30.42 31.24 23.91
CA GLY A 578 -31.05 31.95 22.79
C GLY A 578 -30.07 32.52 21.76
N PHE A 579 -28.79 32.13 21.79
CA PHE A 579 -27.83 32.57 20.78
C PHE A 579 -28.00 31.79 19.47
N ALA A 580 -28.50 32.47 18.44
CA ALA A 580 -28.81 31.86 17.15
C ALA A 580 -27.72 32.07 16.08
N GLU A 581 -26.78 33.01 16.20
CA GLU A 581 -25.81 33.30 15.13
C GLU A 581 -24.52 32.45 15.25
N LEU A 582 -24.66 31.13 15.42
CA LEU A 582 -23.55 30.19 15.66
C LEU A 582 -23.41 29.15 14.55
N GLY A 583 -22.16 28.82 14.20
CA GLY A 583 -21.82 27.69 13.33
C GLY A 583 -20.76 26.79 13.94
N LEU A 584 -20.73 25.52 13.50
CA LEU A 584 -19.71 24.53 13.79
C LEU A 584 -19.09 24.09 12.47
N LEU A 585 -17.77 24.18 12.35
CA LEU A 585 -17.02 23.80 11.17
C LEU A 585 -15.94 22.79 11.56
N TYR A 586 -16.05 21.55 11.11
CA TYR A 586 -15.06 20.52 11.39
C TYR A 586 -14.40 20.06 10.10
N VAL A 587 -13.07 20.12 10.09
CA VAL A 587 -12.27 19.98 8.88
C VAL A 587 -11.40 18.73 8.93
N VAL A 588 -11.09 18.18 7.77
CA VAL A 588 -10.20 17.01 7.62
C VAL A 588 -8.76 17.42 7.28
N ASP A 589 -7.81 16.51 7.47
CA ASP A 589 -6.43 16.60 6.98
C ASP A 589 -5.54 17.66 7.63
N GLU A 590 -5.78 18.06 8.89
CA GLU A 590 -4.91 19.03 9.58
C GLU A 590 -3.48 18.49 9.70
N GLU A 591 -3.34 17.23 10.11
CA GLU A 591 -2.06 16.60 10.49
C GLU A 591 -1.06 16.49 9.33
N MET A 592 -1.58 16.50 8.09
CA MET A 592 -0.81 16.26 6.88
C MET A 592 -0.61 17.55 6.07
N GLY A 593 -1.68 18.28 5.76
CA GLY A 593 -1.64 19.31 4.73
C GLY A 593 -2.74 20.37 4.74
N SER A 594 -3.62 20.37 5.75
CA SER A 594 -4.73 21.31 5.91
C SER A 594 -5.69 21.36 4.72
N LEU A 595 -5.90 20.24 4.02
CA LEU A 595 -6.78 20.19 2.85
C LEU A 595 -8.21 20.62 3.21
N GLY A 596 -8.72 20.16 4.34
CA GLY A 596 -10.05 20.50 4.84
C GLY A 596 -10.22 21.99 5.09
N ALA A 597 -9.28 22.62 5.81
CA ALA A 597 -9.33 24.07 6.06
C ALA A 597 -9.28 24.89 4.76
N ARG A 598 -8.42 24.51 3.80
CA ARG A 598 -8.34 25.18 2.49
C ARG A 598 -9.66 25.06 1.71
N ALA A 599 -10.27 23.88 1.69
CA ALA A 599 -11.56 23.66 1.07
C ALA A 599 -12.68 24.45 1.78
N ALA A 600 -12.69 24.44 3.11
CA ALA A 600 -13.64 25.21 3.92
C ALA A 600 -13.51 26.71 3.68
N ASN A 601 -12.31 27.23 3.46
CA ASN A 601 -12.08 28.64 3.18
C ASN A 601 -12.64 29.10 1.82
N ALA A 602 -12.91 28.16 0.91
CA ALA A 602 -13.61 28.42 -0.35
C ALA A 602 -15.14 28.31 -0.21
N HIS A 603 -15.67 27.96 0.97
CA HIS A 603 -17.10 27.77 1.18
C HIS A 603 -17.88 29.09 0.97
N PRO A 604 -19.04 29.08 0.29
CA PRO A 604 -19.78 30.31 -0.05
C PRO A 604 -20.13 31.18 1.16
N ARG A 605 -20.35 30.54 2.32
CA ARG A 605 -20.74 31.21 3.57
C ARG A 605 -19.57 31.68 4.44
N ALA A 606 -18.32 31.39 4.06
CA ALA A 606 -17.16 31.75 4.87
C ALA A 606 -17.16 33.26 5.19
N ARG A 607 -17.43 34.08 4.17
CA ARG A 607 -17.46 35.55 4.26
C ARG A 607 -18.66 36.15 5.02
N GLU A 608 -19.61 35.32 5.44
CA GLU A 608 -20.72 35.74 6.31
C GLU A 608 -20.26 35.84 7.78
N CYS A 609 -19.18 35.14 8.15
CA CYS A 609 -18.72 35.04 9.52
C CYS A 609 -17.82 36.22 9.92
N ARG A 610 -17.95 36.67 11.18
CA ARG A 610 -17.11 37.73 11.74
C ARG A 610 -15.92 37.18 12.53
N TYR A 611 -16.07 36.02 13.16
CA TYR A 611 -15.07 35.40 14.01
C TYR A 611 -15.04 33.89 13.83
N VAL A 612 -13.85 33.34 13.66
CA VAL A 612 -13.62 31.89 13.71
C VAL A 612 -12.76 31.58 14.93
N ILE A 613 -13.24 30.68 15.79
CA ILE A 613 -12.50 30.20 16.95
C ILE A 613 -12.00 28.80 16.60
N VAL A 614 -10.72 28.70 16.26
CA VAL A 614 -10.05 27.43 15.98
C VAL A 614 -9.62 26.79 17.31
N GLY A 615 -9.92 25.52 17.47
CA GLY A 615 -9.62 24.73 18.63
C GLY A 615 -8.35 23.92 18.44
N GLU A 616 -7.40 24.12 19.34
CA GLU A 616 -6.09 23.46 19.41
C GLU A 616 -5.68 23.33 20.89
N PRO A 617 -4.75 22.42 21.25
CA PRO A 617 -4.33 22.23 22.63
C PRO A 617 -3.47 23.40 23.13
N THR A 618 -4.14 24.43 23.66
CA THR A 618 -3.51 25.67 24.17
C THR A 618 -3.54 25.78 25.70
N GLU A 619 -3.81 24.68 26.40
CA GLU A 619 -3.96 24.60 27.85
C GLU A 619 -5.02 25.60 28.36
N ASN A 620 -6.10 25.76 27.59
CA ASN A 620 -7.16 26.74 27.85
C ASN A 620 -6.70 28.21 27.85
N LYS A 621 -5.57 28.52 27.21
CA LYS A 621 -5.07 29.89 27.04
C LYS A 621 -5.39 30.38 25.63
N LEU A 622 -5.84 31.63 25.50
CA LEU A 622 -6.11 32.24 24.20
C LEU A 622 -4.78 32.54 23.51
N ALA A 623 -4.48 31.83 22.43
CA ALA A 623 -3.26 32.07 21.68
C ALA A 623 -3.38 33.37 20.86
N VAL A 624 -2.45 34.30 21.11
CA VAL A 624 -2.34 35.59 20.40
C VAL A 624 -1.31 35.55 19.28
N GLY A 625 -0.63 34.42 19.10
CA GLY A 625 0.21 34.15 17.95
C GLY A 625 0.59 32.70 17.84
N CYS A 626 0.84 32.25 16.60
CA CYS A 626 1.34 30.93 16.28
C CYS A 626 2.58 31.04 15.36
N LYS A 627 3.58 30.19 15.61
CA LYS A 627 4.76 30.11 14.74
C LYS A 627 4.38 29.55 13.37
N GLY A 628 5.12 29.96 12.34
CA GLY A 628 5.00 29.42 11.01
C GLY A 628 5.71 28.06 10.86
N SER A 629 5.64 27.49 9.67
CA SER A 629 6.22 26.19 9.33
C SER A 629 6.86 26.24 7.94
N LEU A 630 8.07 25.70 7.79
CA LEU A 630 8.71 25.45 6.50
C LEU A 630 9.23 24.01 6.49
N ARG A 631 8.75 23.19 5.56
CA ARG A 631 9.25 21.84 5.30
C ARG A 631 10.06 21.82 4.00
N ALA A 632 11.25 21.22 4.04
CA ALA A 632 12.14 21.14 2.88
C ALA A 632 12.89 19.80 2.85
N THR A 633 13.20 19.28 1.67
CA THR A 633 14.04 18.10 1.47
C THR A 633 15.36 18.54 0.86
N LEU A 634 16.48 18.08 1.41
CA LEU A 634 17.80 18.19 0.79
C LEU A 634 18.13 16.89 0.06
N ARG A 635 18.66 16.99 -1.16
CA ARG A 635 19.17 15.84 -1.93
C ARG A 635 20.61 16.09 -2.34
N CYS A 636 21.50 15.20 -1.90
CA CYS A 636 22.91 15.24 -2.26
C CYS A 636 23.21 14.08 -3.22
N SER A 637 24.04 14.39 -4.22
CA SER A 637 24.48 13.43 -5.24
C SER A 637 25.98 13.19 -5.09
N GLY A 638 26.39 11.95 -5.35
CA GLY A 638 27.76 11.49 -5.26
C GLY A 638 28.09 10.53 -6.39
N THR A 639 29.34 10.11 -6.45
CA THR A 639 29.82 9.14 -7.43
C THR A 639 30.08 7.82 -6.72
N GLY A 640 29.34 6.78 -7.11
CA GLY A 640 29.50 5.45 -6.54
C GLY A 640 30.90 4.87 -6.76
N GLY A 641 31.41 4.14 -5.78
CA GLY A 641 32.74 3.53 -5.82
C GLY A 641 32.89 2.47 -4.74
N HIS A 642 33.85 1.55 -4.89
CA HIS A 642 34.13 0.56 -3.85
C HIS A 642 34.81 1.26 -2.66
N SER A 643 34.32 1.06 -1.43
CA SER A 643 34.82 1.80 -0.26
C SER A 643 36.29 1.57 0.08
N ALA A 644 36.89 0.50 -0.46
CA ALA A 644 38.34 0.24 -0.37
C ALA A 644 39.22 1.24 -1.16
N TYR A 645 38.62 1.98 -2.10
CA TYR A 645 39.28 3.00 -2.93
C TYR A 645 38.47 4.31 -2.85
N PRO A 646 38.39 4.94 -1.66
CA PRO A 646 37.55 6.12 -1.43
C PRO A 646 37.90 7.28 -2.37
N GLU A 647 39.13 7.35 -2.87
CA GLU A 647 39.59 8.36 -3.83
C GLU A 647 38.94 8.25 -5.22
N ARG A 648 38.25 7.14 -5.53
CA ARG A 648 37.63 6.89 -6.84
C ARG A 648 36.15 7.29 -6.93
N GLY A 649 35.58 7.81 -5.85
CA GLY A 649 34.20 8.28 -5.82
C GLY A 649 34.00 9.35 -4.76
N THR A 650 32.78 9.84 -4.65
CA THR A 650 32.40 10.88 -3.68
C THR A 650 31.13 10.43 -2.99
N SER A 651 31.16 10.33 -1.67
CA SER A 651 29.99 9.91 -0.88
C SER A 651 28.98 11.05 -0.76
N ALA A 652 27.78 10.84 -1.30
CA ALA A 652 26.64 11.75 -1.11
C ALA A 652 26.25 11.89 0.37
N ILE A 653 26.45 10.83 1.17
CA ILE A 653 26.18 10.87 2.62
C ILE A 653 27.13 11.86 3.30
N ASP A 654 28.43 11.86 2.96
CA ASP A 654 29.40 12.75 3.58
C ASP A 654 29.10 14.21 3.21
N GLY A 655 28.75 14.46 1.95
CA GLY A 655 28.28 15.77 1.49
C GLY A 655 27.07 16.26 2.28
N LEU A 656 26.05 15.41 2.43
CA LEU A 656 24.87 15.71 3.22
C LEU A 656 25.21 15.98 4.70
N LEU A 657 26.08 15.17 5.33
CA LEU A 657 26.47 15.34 6.73
C LEU A 657 27.17 16.67 6.99
N HIS A 658 28.00 17.14 6.07
CA HIS A 658 28.61 18.47 6.17
C HIS A 658 27.57 19.58 6.14
N ILE A 659 26.63 19.54 5.19
CA ILE A 659 25.55 20.54 5.09
C ILE A 659 24.70 20.54 6.37
N LEU A 660 24.30 19.36 6.85
CA LEU A 660 23.50 19.24 8.08
C LEU A 660 24.26 19.74 9.32
N THR A 661 25.58 19.58 9.36
CA THR A 661 26.43 20.12 10.43
C THR A 661 26.42 21.65 10.41
N ASP A 662 26.57 22.26 9.23
CA ASP A 662 26.53 23.71 9.07
C ASP A 662 25.15 24.27 9.44
N LEU A 663 24.07 23.60 9.04
CA LEU A 663 22.69 23.98 9.41
C LEU A 663 22.44 23.90 10.92
N ARG A 664 23.04 22.93 11.61
CA ARG A 664 22.96 22.82 13.08
C ARG A 664 23.77 23.89 13.81
N ALA A 665 24.88 24.34 13.21
CA ALA A 665 25.72 25.39 13.76
C ALA A 665 25.19 26.81 13.45
N ALA A 666 24.32 26.95 12.46
CA ALA A 666 23.72 28.21 12.07
C ALA A 666 22.85 28.82 13.17
N THR A 667 22.92 30.14 13.32
CA THR A 667 22.00 30.90 14.16
C THR A 667 20.80 31.32 13.32
N TRP A 668 19.62 30.85 13.70
CA TRP A 668 18.37 31.17 12.99
C TRP A 668 17.70 32.44 13.55
N PRO A 669 16.84 33.12 12.77
CA PRO A 669 16.19 34.36 13.19
C PRO A 669 15.39 34.24 14.49
N VAL A 670 15.40 35.31 15.28
CA VAL A 670 14.64 35.45 16.53
C VAL A 670 13.73 36.67 16.42
N ASP A 671 12.52 36.57 16.94
CA ASP A 671 11.53 37.65 17.05
C ASP A 671 11.14 37.86 18.52
N ASP A 672 10.94 39.10 18.93
CA ASP A 672 10.64 39.44 20.33
C ASP A 672 9.30 38.86 20.82
N PHE A 673 8.35 38.61 19.92
CA PHE A 673 7.02 38.11 20.24
C PHE A 673 6.91 36.59 20.07
N PHE A 674 7.45 36.04 18.98
CA PHE A 674 7.40 34.60 18.70
C PHE A 674 8.57 33.81 19.30
N GLY A 675 9.66 34.47 19.71
CA GLY A 675 10.89 33.83 20.16
C GLY A 675 11.75 33.35 18.99
N ALA A 676 12.50 32.26 19.17
CA ALA A 676 13.47 31.78 18.17
C ALA A 676 12.84 30.88 17.10
N THR A 677 13.33 30.98 15.86
CA THR A 677 13.13 29.96 14.83
C THR A 677 13.79 28.67 15.28
N THR A 678 13.08 27.54 15.21
CA THR A 678 13.64 26.23 15.55
C THR A 678 13.79 25.38 14.30
N PHE A 679 14.84 24.57 14.25
CA PHE A 679 15.21 23.71 13.14
C PHE A 679 15.28 22.25 13.61
N ASN A 680 14.66 21.34 12.87
CA ASN A 680 14.68 19.91 13.12
C ASN A 680 15.05 19.13 11.84
N ILE A 681 15.94 18.14 11.98
CA ILE A 681 16.23 17.15 10.93
C ILE A 681 15.36 15.94 11.26
N GLY A 682 14.22 15.82 10.56
CA GLY A 682 13.22 14.80 10.86
C GLY A 682 13.57 13.42 10.31
N ILE A 683 14.15 13.38 9.11
CA ILE A 683 14.48 12.14 8.40
C ILE A 683 15.86 12.29 7.73
N ILE A 684 16.68 11.24 7.76
CA ILE A 684 17.94 11.15 7.03
C ILE A 684 18.11 9.76 6.42
N GLY A 685 18.59 9.67 5.19
CA GLY A 685 18.85 8.39 4.53
C GLY A 685 19.77 8.50 3.32
N GLY A 686 20.41 7.40 2.91
CA GLY A 686 21.28 7.35 1.74
C GLY A 686 22.11 6.07 1.68
N GLY A 687 22.71 5.81 0.51
CA GLY A 687 23.54 4.63 0.26
C GLY A 687 22.79 3.31 0.10
N THR A 688 23.49 2.28 -0.39
CA THR A 688 22.89 0.97 -0.69
C THR A 688 23.53 -0.18 0.07
N ARG A 689 24.85 -0.14 0.30
CA ARG A 689 25.63 -1.16 1.03
C ARG A 689 26.82 -0.50 1.73
N THR A 690 27.33 -1.13 2.77
CA THR A 690 28.46 -0.62 3.57
C THR A 690 29.79 -0.56 2.81
N ASN A 691 29.94 -1.35 1.74
CA ASN A 691 31.15 -1.41 0.92
C ASN A 691 31.07 -0.56 -0.38
N VAL A 692 30.04 0.28 -0.52
CA VAL A 692 29.83 1.14 -1.67
C VAL A 692 29.69 2.59 -1.19
N LEU A 693 30.47 3.50 -1.76
CA LEU A 693 30.31 4.94 -1.55
C LEU A 693 28.92 5.34 -2.07
N ALA A 694 28.14 6.04 -1.24
CA ALA A 694 26.77 6.37 -1.57
C ALA A 694 26.71 7.35 -2.75
N SER A 695 26.01 6.99 -3.82
CA SER A 695 25.74 7.89 -4.96
C SER A 695 24.61 8.88 -4.67
N GLU A 696 23.77 8.62 -3.67
CA GLU A 696 22.65 9.46 -3.30
C GLU A 696 22.42 9.47 -1.78
N ALA A 697 21.99 10.62 -1.27
CA ALA A 697 21.54 10.80 0.11
C ALA A 697 20.50 11.92 0.18
N LYS A 698 19.59 11.85 1.16
CA LYS A 698 18.57 12.86 1.41
C LYS A 698 18.32 13.12 2.89
N ALA A 699 17.83 14.31 3.20
CA ALA A 699 17.32 14.65 4.54
C ALA A 699 16.08 15.54 4.45
N ASP A 700 15.08 15.26 5.30
CA ASP A 700 13.85 16.04 5.39
C ASP A 700 13.93 16.94 6.63
N LEU A 701 13.76 18.24 6.40
CA LEU A 701 13.96 19.32 7.35
C LEU A 701 12.63 19.98 7.71
N HIS A 702 12.48 20.39 8.96
CA HIS A 702 11.32 21.15 9.44
C HIS A 702 11.75 22.34 10.28
N PHE A 703 11.33 23.53 9.86
CA PHE A 703 11.55 24.79 10.56
C PHE A 703 10.23 25.30 11.17
N ARG A 704 10.28 25.78 12.42
CA ARG A 704 9.21 26.61 13.00
C ARG A 704 9.60 28.07 12.87
N LEU A 705 8.94 28.78 11.96
CA LEU A 705 9.28 30.13 11.55
C LEU A 705 8.76 31.18 12.53
N VAL A 706 9.54 32.24 12.75
CA VAL A 706 9.14 33.42 13.53
C VAL A 706 9.20 34.73 12.74
N THR A 707 9.76 34.67 11.52
CA THR A 707 9.88 35.78 10.58
C THR A 707 9.26 35.40 9.24
N ASP A 708 9.36 36.28 8.24
CA ASP A 708 9.08 35.93 6.85
C ASP A 708 9.92 34.71 6.43
N VAL A 709 9.31 33.81 5.65
CA VAL A 709 9.93 32.57 5.17
C VAL A 709 11.16 32.85 4.34
N ASP A 710 11.17 33.97 3.60
CA ASP A 710 12.27 34.30 2.71
C ASP A 710 13.57 34.49 3.49
N VAL A 711 13.53 35.01 4.72
CA VAL A 711 14.73 35.16 5.55
C VAL A 711 15.39 33.80 5.83
N VAL A 712 14.58 32.80 6.19
CA VAL A 712 15.07 31.45 6.48
C VAL A 712 15.45 30.70 5.20
N ARG A 713 14.74 30.91 4.09
CA ARG A 713 15.08 30.34 2.79
C ARG A 713 16.40 30.84 2.25
N HIS A 714 16.63 32.15 2.23
CA HIS A 714 17.90 32.71 1.78
C HIS A 714 19.06 32.18 2.64
N GLN A 715 18.89 32.12 3.96
CA GLN A 715 19.92 31.56 4.83
C GLN A 715 20.14 30.05 4.60
N LEU A 716 19.07 29.28 4.38
CA LEU A 716 19.17 27.86 4.03
C LEU A 716 19.89 27.66 2.69
N GLU A 717 19.53 28.44 1.68
CA GLU A 717 20.14 28.45 0.34
C GLU A 717 21.61 28.87 0.40
N ASP A 718 21.96 29.88 1.20
CA ASP A 718 23.34 30.32 1.40
C ASP A 718 24.19 29.23 2.08
N ILE A 719 23.62 28.54 3.08
CA ILE A 719 24.31 27.44 3.76
C ILE A 719 24.45 26.25 2.82
N VAL A 720 23.39 25.83 2.14
CA VAL A 720 23.43 24.66 1.23
C VAL A 720 24.32 24.96 0.02
N ALA A 721 24.24 26.17 -0.52
CA ALA A 721 24.91 26.62 -1.73
C ALA A 721 24.68 25.64 -2.90
N ASP A 722 25.74 25.23 -3.59
CA ASP A 722 25.73 24.26 -4.69
C ASP A 722 25.93 22.80 -4.23
N ARG A 723 25.93 22.54 -2.91
CA ARG A 723 26.27 21.22 -2.35
C ARG A 723 25.13 20.21 -2.35
N ALA A 724 23.88 20.67 -2.46
CA ALA A 724 22.69 19.83 -2.55
C ALA A 724 21.53 20.57 -3.24
N GLU A 725 20.59 19.80 -3.79
CA GLU A 725 19.31 20.34 -4.25
C GLU A 725 18.35 20.52 -3.08
N ILE A 726 17.59 21.62 -3.08
CA ILE A 726 16.57 21.92 -2.07
C ILE A 726 15.19 21.81 -2.72
N GLU A 727 14.35 20.94 -2.17
CA GLU A 727 12.96 20.78 -2.56
C GLU A 727 12.06 21.30 -1.43
N TYR A 728 11.39 22.44 -1.64
CA TYR A 728 10.46 23.01 -0.66
C TYR A 728 9.10 22.31 -0.73
N LEU A 729 8.70 21.67 0.36
CA LEU A 729 7.47 20.87 0.43
C LEU A 729 6.25 21.70 0.83
N SER A 730 6.37 22.50 1.89
CA SER A 730 5.27 23.34 2.37
C SER A 730 5.78 24.56 3.15
N VAL A 731 4.98 25.63 3.11
CA VAL A 731 5.26 26.89 3.81
C VAL A 731 3.97 27.48 4.37
N THR A 732 4.03 27.85 5.65
CA THR A 732 3.02 28.64 6.33
C THR A 732 3.71 29.74 7.13
N PRO A 733 3.39 31.03 6.92
CA PRO A 733 4.02 32.12 7.67
C PRO A 733 3.58 32.13 9.15
N PRO A 734 4.38 32.71 10.06
CA PRO A 734 3.93 32.99 11.43
C PRO A 734 2.77 33.98 11.43
N MET A 735 1.86 33.85 12.39
CA MET A 735 0.65 34.66 12.44
C MET A 735 0.43 35.27 13.81
N ARG A 736 0.08 36.57 13.82
CA ARG A 736 -0.51 37.23 14.98
C ARG A 736 -2.01 37.02 14.94
N LEU A 737 -2.56 36.56 16.04
CA LEU A 737 -3.96 36.18 16.18
C LEU A 737 -4.73 37.20 17.02
N THR A 738 -6.06 37.13 16.96
CA THR A 738 -6.91 38.08 17.69
C THR A 738 -6.89 37.76 19.18
N GLY A 739 -6.45 38.73 19.99
CA GLY A 739 -6.49 38.64 21.45
C GLY A 739 -7.77 39.21 22.05
N MET A 740 -8.05 38.81 23.29
CA MET A 740 -9.17 39.32 24.07
C MET A 740 -8.74 39.65 25.52
N PRO A 741 -8.96 40.88 26.00
CA PRO A 741 -8.73 41.22 27.41
C PRO A 741 -9.58 40.34 28.33
N GLY A 742 -9.04 39.95 29.49
CA GLY A 742 -9.72 39.08 30.46
C GLY A 742 -9.41 37.60 30.30
N PHE A 743 -8.87 37.18 29.15
CA PHE A 743 -8.40 35.81 28.93
C PHE A 743 -6.90 35.70 29.20
N GLN A 744 -6.46 34.58 29.77
CA GLN A 744 -5.02 34.26 29.82
C GLN A 744 -4.53 34.05 28.39
N GLN A 745 -3.43 34.71 28.02
CA GLN A 745 -2.92 34.71 26.64
C GLN A 745 -1.57 34.01 26.55
N CYS A 746 -1.30 33.37 25.40
CA CYS A 746 -0.02 32.71 25.11
C CYS A 746 0.39 32.88 23.63
N VAL A 747 1.64 32.52 23.32
CA VAL A 747 2.12 32.33 21.94
C VAL A 747 2.47 30.87 21.78
N VAL A 748 1.93 30.21 20.75
CA VAL A 748 2.14 28.78 20.52
C VAL A 748 3.26 28.51 19.53
N GLY A 749 4.00 27.43 19.78
CA GLY A 749 5.16 27.03 18.98
C GLY A 749 4.84 26.25 17.69
N PHE A 750 3.57 25.93 17.48
CA PHE A 750 3.09 25.14 16.34
C PHE A 750 2.29 26.00 15.35
N THR A 751 1.99 25.40 14.20
CA THR A 751 1.16 25.94 13.12
C THR A 751 -0.06 25.07 13.01
N THR A 752 -1.22 25.65 12.67
CA THR A 752 -2.52 24.97 12.59
C THR A 752 -3.31 25.51 11.39
N ASP A 753 -4.44 24.88 11.08
CA ASP A 753 -5.46 25.27 10.11
C ASP A 753 -5.92 26.73 10.17
N VAL A 754 -5.71 27.44 11.28
CA VAL A 754 -6.02 28.88 11.41
C VAL A 754 -5.42 29.71 10.26
N ALA A 755 -4.27 29.30 9.73
CA ALA A 755 -3.62 29.98 8.62
C ALA A 755 -4.35 29.88 7.28
N HIS A 756 -5.24 28.92 7.17
CA HIS A 756 -5.98 28.63 5.95
C HIS A 756 -7.45 29.09 6.02
N LEU A 757 -7.92 29.63 7.14
CA LEU A 757 -9.33 30.00 7.37
C LEU A 757 -9.62 31.51 7.31
N GLY A 758 -8.77 32.30 6.64
CA GLY A 758 -8.85 33.77 6.65
C GLY A 758 -10.14 34.39 6.07
N HIS A 759 -10.97 33.65 5.32
CA HIS A 759 -12.28 34.14 4.86
C HIS A 759 -13.38 34.02 5.92
N TRP A 760 -13.17 33.27 7.01
CA TRP A 760 -14.14 33.04 8.09
C TRP A 760 -14.15 34.14 9.16
N GLY A 761 -13.53 35.29 8.89
CA GLY A 761 -13.48 36.43 9.78
C GLY A 761 -12.19 36.50 10.59
N ALA A 762 -12.23 37.22 11.72
CA ALA A 762 -11.06 37.39 12.58
C ALA A 762 -10.74 36.07 13.32
N PRO A 763 -9.52 35.51 13.18
CA PRO A 763 -9.18 34.23 13.77
C PRO A 763 -8.82 34.37 15.26
N LEU A 764 -9.35 33.45 16.05
CA LEU A 764 -8.99 33.18 17.44
C LEU A 764 -8.55 31.72 17.55
N LEU A 765 -7.66 31.43 18.51
CA LEU A 765 -7.12 30.09 18.73
C LEU A 765 -7.16 29.77 20.22
N LEU A 766 -7.97 28.79 20.60
CA LEU A 766 -8.22 28.41 21.98
C LEU A 766 -8.72 26.98 22.05
N GLY A 767 -8.17 26.16 22.92
CA GLY A 767 -8.75 24.87 23.28
C GLY A 767 -8.14 24.28 24.55
N PRO A 768 -8.84 23.32 25.18
CA PRO A 768 -8.30 22.57 26.30
C PRO A 768 -7.25 21.57 25.81
N GLY A 769 -6.36 21.14 26.70
CA GLY A 769 -5.33 20.16 26.37
C GLY A 769 -3.97 20.80 26.09
N SER A 770 -2.91 20.01 26.17
CA SER A 770 -1.53 20.47 26.01
C SER A 770 -0.86 19.82 24.80
N MET A 771 -0.21 20.63 23.96
CA MET A 771 0.61 20.13 22.84
C MET A 771 1.75 19.21 23.30
N LEU A 772 2.10 19.24 24.60
CA LEU A 772 3.10 18.34 25.18
C LEU A 772 2.59 16.91 25.35
N GLU A 773 1.27 16.72 25.45
CA GLU A 773 0.61 15.41 25.57
C GLU A 773 0.08 14.92 24.20
N ALA A 774 -0.22 15.85 23.28
CA ALA A 774 -0.67 15.56 21.91
C ALA A 774 0.32 14.66 21.17
N HIS A 775 -0.22 13.73 20.35
CA HIS A 775 0.56 12.78 19.52
C HIS A 775 1.42 11.77 20.30
N THR A 776 1.37 11.77 21.63
CA THR A 776 2.10 10.80 22.46
C THR A 776 1.34 9.48 22.60
N ALA A 777 2.01 8.43 23.08
CA ALA A 777 1.35 7.15 23.39
C ALA A 777 0.42 7.21 24.61
N HIS A 778 0.47 8.31 25.38
CA HIS A 778 -0.27 8.51 26.62
C HIS A 778 -1.17 9.74 26.57
N GLU A 779 -1.53 10.16 25.35
CA GLU A 779 -2.35 11.34 25.12
C GLU A 779 -3.62 11.32 25.98
N ARG A 780 -3.81 12.37 26.76
CA ARG A 780 -4.87 12.49 27.75
C ARG A 780 -5.20 13.94 28.06
N ILE A 781 -6.39 14.16 28.59
CA ILE A 781 -6.89 15.45 29.04
C ILE A 781 -7.54 15.32 30.42
N ALA A 782 -7.28 16.28 31.31
CA ALA A 782 -7.96 16.31 32.60
C ALA A 782 -9.44 16.66 32.40
N LYS A 783 -10.36 15.96 33.05
CA LYS A 783 -11.80 16.22 32.92
C LYS A 783 -12.17 17.64 33.35
N ALA A 784 -11.50 18.15 34.39
CA ALA A 784 -11.68 19.51 34.87
C ALA A 784 -11.23 20.56 33.82
N GLU A 785 -10.13 20.28 33.10
CA GLU A 785 -9.64 21.15 32.03
C GLU A 785 -10.57 21.13 30.83
N LEU A 786 -11.06 19.96 30.44
CA LEU A 786 -12.05 19.80 29.37
C LEU A 786 -13.35 20.56 29.68
N ALA A 787 -13.86 20.45 30.91
CA ALA A 787 -15.02 21.20 31.36
C ALA A 787 -14.77 22.72 31.40
N GLY A 788 -13.59 23.14 31.87
CA GLY A 788 -13.17 24.54 31.82
C GLY A 788 -13.09 25.10 30.40
N GLY A 789 -12.70 24.28 29.42
CA GLY A 789 -12.70 24.66 28.01
C GLY A 789 -14.09 24.98 27.47
N VAL A 790 -15.11 24.22 27.90
CA VAL A 790 -16.52 24.52 27.58
C VAL A 790 -16.90 25.91 28.09
N ASP A 791 -16.59 26.21 29.35
CA ASP A 791 -16.92 27.49 29.98
C ASP A 791 -16.23 28.66 29.25
N LEU A 792 -14.95 28.48 28.89
CA LEU A 792 -14.18 29.48 28.15
C LEU A 792 -14.70 29.73 26.74
N TYR A 793 -15.13 28.70 26.00
CA TYR A 793 -15.77 28.91 24.70
C TYR A 793 -17.05 29.72 24.83
N VAL A 794 -17.90 29.45 25.82
CA VAL A 794 -19.13 30.21 26.08
C VAL A 794 -18.80 31.66 26.42
N GLU A 795 -17.84 31.89 27.33
CA GLU A 795 -17.42 33.24 27.73
C GLU A 795 -16.81 34.03 26.56
N LEU A 796 -15.98 33.39 25.75
CA LEU A 796 -15.33 34.00 24.60
C LEU A 796 -16.36 34.43 23.55
N VAL A 797 -17.31 33.56 23.21
CA VAL A 797 -18.38 33.88 22.27
C VAL A 797 -19.22 35.05 22.78
N ARG A 798 -19.63 35.05 24.05
CA ARG A 798 -20.37 36.16 24.66
C ARG A 798 -19.59 37.48 24.61
N SER A 799 -18.30 37.44 24.89
CA SER A 799 -17.43 38.61 24.90
C SER A 799 -17.20 39.19 23.50
N LEU A 800 -17.02 38.33 22.49
CA LEU A 800 -16.98 38.70 21.07
C LEU A 800 -18.28 39.39 20.64
N ILE A 801 -19.41 38.92 21.16
CA ILE A 801 -20.72 39.46 20.82
C ILE A 801 -20.95 40.84 21.45
N ALA A 802 -20.52 41.00 22.71
CA ALA A 802 -20.60 42.25 23.45
C ALA A 802 -19.64 43.34 22.93
N GLY A 803 -18.73 43.01 22.00
CA GLY A 803 -17.87 43.98 21.31
C GLY A 803 -16.55 44.30 22.02
N HIS A 804 -16.12 43.49 22.99
CA HIS A 804 -14.88 43.70 23.77
C HIS A 804 -13.63 43.16 23.07
N VAL A 805 -13.42 43.49 21.79
CA VAL A 805 -12.29 42.97 21.00
C VAL A 805 -11.14 43.98 20.91
N SER A 806 -9.94 43.54 21.27
CA SER A 806 -8.72 44.32 20.99
C SER A 806 -8.25 44.02 19.58
N THR A 807 -8.51 44.94 18.64
CA THR A 807 -8.04 44.81 17.27
C THR A 807 -6.61 45.33 17.17
N ALA A 808 -5.64 44.42 17.13
CA ALA A 808 -4.26 44.73 16.75
C ALA A 808 -3.71 43.71 15.76
N ALA A 809 -4.35 43.54 14.58
CA ALA A 809 -3.72 43.00 13.36
C ALA A 809 -4.71 42.99 12.18
N ASN A 810 -4.77 44.07 11.40
CA ASN A 810 -4.92 44.00 9.94
C ASN A 810 -4.77 45.40 9.31
N ALA A 811 -3.53 45.83 9.15
CA ALA A 811 -3.18 46.87 8.20
C ALA A 811 -1.84 46.49 7.57
N ARG A 812 -1.92 45.84 6.40
CA ARG A 812 -0.89 45.56 5.37
C ARG A 812 -0.73 44.05 5.12
N THR A 813 -1.41 43.57 4.08
CA THR A 813 -0.85 42.83 2.92
C THR A 813 -2.00 42.38 2.02
N GLY A 814 -2.56 43.33 1.26
CA GLY A 814 -3.39 43.01 0.10
C GLY A 814 -2.50 42.59 -1.06
N LYS A 815 -1.95 41.37 -1.03
CA LYS A 815 -1.42 40.67 -2.21
C LYS A 815 -1.60 39.17 -1.99
N LEU A 816 -2.57 38.59 -2.69
CA LEU A 816 -2.68 37.14 -2.87
C LEU A 816 -1.39 36.62 -3.57
N PRO A 817 -0.86 35.43 -3.20
CA PRO A 817 0.16 34.78 -4.00
C PRO A 817 -0.46 34.36 -5.34
N MET A 818 0.19 34.76 -6.44
CA MET A 818 -0.16 34.30 -7.79
C MET A 818 0.12 32.80 -7.93
N PRO A 819 -0.69 32.04 -8.68
CA PRO A 819 -0.39 30.65 -9.01
C PRO A 819 0.83 30.58 -9.94
N PHE A 820 1.75 29.66 -9.64
CA PHE A 820 2.96 29.36 -10.39
C PHE A 820 2.66 29.08 -11.87
N THR A 821 3.07 29.98 -12.76
CA THR A 821 3.25 29.69 -14.18
C THR A 821 4.60 29.00 -14.39
N ARG A 822 4.58 27.81 -15.01
CA ARG A 822 5.78 27.19 -15.57
C ARG A 822 6.37 28.13 -16.62
N GLY A 823 7.46 28.81 -16.28
CA GLY A 823 8.32 29.49 -17.25
C GLY A 823 9.13 28.44 -17.99
N GLY A 824 8.81 28.24 -19.27
CA GLY A 824 9.80 27.75 -20.22
C GLY A 824 10.71 28.90 -20.64
N THR A 825 11.96 28.58 -20.95
CA THR A 825 12.62 28.98 -22.21
C THR A 825 14.04 28.40 -22.28
N ALA A 826 14.41 28.11 -23.53
CA ALA A 826 15.75 27.89 -24.11
C ALA A 826 16.33 26.49 -24.00
#